data_AF-A0A132A303-F1
#
_entry.id   AF-A0A132A303-F1
#
_cell.length_a   1.000
_cell.length_b   1.000
_cell.length_c   1.000
_cell.angle_alpha   90.00
_cell.angle_beta   90.00
_cell.angle_gamma   90.00
#
_symmetry.space_group_name_H-M   'P 1'
#
loop_
_entity.id
_entity.type
_entity.pdbx_description
1 polymer ?
#
loop_
_entity_poly.entity_id
_entity_poly.type
_entity_poly.pdbx_seq_one_letter_code
_entity_poly.pdbx_strand_id
1 'polypeptide(L)'
;IGSSVGRLRNFIIEPFVPHQSDEEAYVCIYSHRTGDTILFHHQGGIDIGDVDQKALKLEIPIDSDPVEEKDIIEKLLINLPNEKKDIVSRFIVNLYNVFVQLHFTYLEINPLVVTDKSIFILDLAAKLDSAAEYLCKQKWGDITFPPPFGRDAFPEEAYIADLDSKSGASLKLTILNKRGRIWTMVAGGGASVIYADTICELGGASEMANYGEYSGSPSEQQTYEYAKTILSLMTNEKHPEGKILLIGGGIANFTNVAATFKGIVKALREFQTKLIEHNVSIFIRRAGPNYQEGLRVMREAGNTLGVPVHVFGPETHMTAIVAMALNRKEIPKLPETKLTTANFLLPGHMGADAFSSASSNLIASPTINNSFSPSFSSEAKVEQNIEDKNKPLFTSSTKAIVWGMQSRAVQSMLDFDFACSRKEWSVVAMIYPFSGDHKQKFYWGHKEILIPVYKNMSDAMLKHPQADVLINFASLRSAYDSTIETLLYPQIRTIAIIAEGIPENLTRLMIKKAKNKGVTVIGPATVGGIKPGCFKIGNTGGMMDNLLSSKLHRPGSVAYVSRSGGMSNELNNIISRSTNGVYEGVAIGGDRYPGTTFLDHLLRYEADPNIKMMVLLGEVGGVEEYDVCKALKEKKITKPLIAWCIGTCASMLNSEVQFGHAGASANSERETAVAKNRALKDNGSHVPNTFDELGNVIRQVYEQLLEAKIITLKEEVPPPTVPMDYDWARELGIIRKPASFMTTICDERGNELTYAGIPITTVIKEELGIGGTLSLLWFQRRLPTYATKFFEMVLMVTADHGPAVSGAHNTIVCARAGKDLVSSLVSGLLTIGERFGGALDGAARQFSEAYNSGIIPHEFVNQMRKKGELIMGIGHRVKSINNPDMRVKLMKDYIKQTFPATPVLDYALEVEKITTSKKPNLILNVDGIVAVAVVDLLHNSGCFTREEAQEYLDIGVLNGLFVLGRTIGFIGHYLDQKRLKQGLYRHPWDDISYIMPEQNSNNN
;
A
#
# COMPACT_ATOMS: atom_id res chain seq x y z
N ILE A 1 19.46 -35.15 -14.30
CA ILE A 1 20.70 -34.55 -13.75
C ILE A 1 20.56 -34.66 -12.23
N GLY A 2 21.42 -35.44 -11.57
CA GLY A 2 21.20 -35.82 -10.17
C GLY A 2 19.84 -36.51 -9.95
N SER A 3 19.09 -36.07 -8.95
CA SER A 3 17.72 -36.53 -8.65
C SER A 3 16.63 -35.91 -9.55
N SER A 4 16.94 -34.89 -10.33
CA SER A 4 15.96 -34.16 -11.16
C SER A 4 15.83 -34.76 -12.56
N VAL A 5 14.59 -34.90 -13.02
CA VAL A 5 14.23 -35.42 -14.36
C VAL A 5 13.46 -34.36 -15.13
N GLY A 6 13.92 -34.01 -16.33
CA GLY A 6 13.32 -32.97 -17.17
C GLY A 6 13.45 -33.26 -18.66
N ARG A 7 12.69 -32.54 -19.49
CA ARG A 7 12.75 -32.65 -20.95
C ARG A 7 13.78 -31.67 -21.51
N LEU A 8 14.63 -32.13 -22.43
CA LEU A 8 15.57 -31.27 -23.15
C LEU A 8 14.83 -30.51 -24.26
N ARG A 9 14.51 -29.24 -24.03
CA ARG A 9 13.74 -28.39 -24.97
C ARG A 9 14.57 -27.27 -25.60
N ASN A 10 15.66 -26.86 -24.95
CA ASN A 10 16.48 -25.74 -25.38
C ASN A 10 17.93 -26.22 -25.55
N PHE A 11 18.50 -25.93 -26.72
CA PHE A 11 19.88 -26.25 -27.06
C PHE A 11 20.53 -24.97 -27.58
N ILE A 12 21.80 -24.78 -27.26
CA ILE A 12 22.63 -23.72 -27.82
C ILE A 12 23.61 -24.41 -28.78
N ILE A 13 23.67 -23.94 -30.02
CA ILE A 13 24.61 -24.44 -31.03
C ILE A 13 25.63 -23.34 -31.28
N GLU A 14 26.88 -23.63 -31.00
CA GLU A 14 27.99 -22.69 -31.13
C GLU A 14 29.06 -23.22 -32.08
N PRO A 15 29.87 -22.35 -32.72
CA PRO A 15 31.00 -22.79 -33.52
C PRO A 15 31.98 -23.62 -32.68
N PHE A 16 32.41 -24.76 -33.21
CA PHE A 16 33.48 -25.54 -32.59
C PHE A 16 34.78 -24.74 -32.61
N VAL A 17 35.42 -24.61 -31.45
CA VAL A 17 36.72 -23.97 -31.28
C VAL A 17 37.77 -25.07 -31.11
N PRO A 18 38.62 -25.35 -32.11
CA PRO A 18 39.72 -26.30 -31.95
C PRO A 18 40.75 -25.74 -30.96
N HIS A 19 41.05 -26.47 -29.89
CA HIS A 19 42.02 -26.08 -28.87
C HIS A 19 42.62 -27.33 -28.18
N GLN A 20 43.74 -27.14 -27.48
CA GLN A 20 44.37 -28.15 -26.63
C GLN A 20 43.94 -27.97 -25.16
N SER A 21 44.02 -29.01 -24.34
CA SER A 21 43.61 -28.95 -22.92
C SER A 21 44.45 -27.97 -22.09
N ASP A 22 45.69 -27.68 -22.47
CA ASP A 22 46.54 -26.67 -21.84
C ASP A 22 46.21 -25.23 -22.26
N GLU A 23 45.25 -25.06 -23.17
CA GLU A 23 44.65 -23.76 -23.52
C GLU A 23 43.37 -23.48 -22.72
N GLU A 24 42.83 -24.46 -21.99
CA GLU A 24 41.67 -24.28 -21.12
C GLU A 24 42.07 -23.67 -19.77
N ALA A 25 41.39 -22.58 -19.40
CA ALA A 25 41.50 -21.93 -18.10
C ALA A 25 40.13 -21.82 -17.43
N TYR A 26 40.13 -21.42 -16.18
CA TYR A 26 38.94 -21.20 -15.36
C TYR A 26 38.94 -19.77 -14.82
N VAL A 27 37.80 -19.10 -14.89
CA VAL A 27 37.57 -17.84 -14.17
C VAL A 27 36.18 -17.83 -13.54
N CYS A 28 36.11 -17.38 -12.29
CA CYS A 28 34.85 -17.18 -11.59
C CYS A 28 34.89 -15.91 -10.75
N ILE A 29 33.79 -15.19 -10.71
CA ILE A 29 33.58 -13.98 -9.92
C ILE A 29 32.30 -14.17 -9.12
N TYR A 30 32.36 -14.01 -7.80
CA TYR A 30 31.17 -14.07 -6.97
C TYR A 30 31.19 -13.04 -5.86
N SER A 31 30.01 -12.56 -5.50
CA SER A 31 29.83 -11.56 -4.46
C SER A 31 29.60 -12.21 -3.09
N HIS A 32 30.22 -11.62 -2.07
CA HIS A 32 29.96 -11.91 -0.66
C HIS A 32 29.80 -10.60 0.14
N ARG A 33 29.55 -10.72 1.45
CA ARG A 33 29.19 -9.59 2.34
C ARG A 33 30.21 -8.46 2.35
N THR A 34 31.51 -8.76 2.18
CA THR A 34 32.61 -7.82 2.37
C THR A 34 33.29 -7.38 1.07
N GLY A 35 32.93 -7.99 -0.06
CA GLY A 35 33.62 -7.78 -1.33
C GLY A 35 33.17 -8.75 -2.40
N ASP A 36 33.91 -8.76 -3.50
CA ASP A 36 33.81 -9.78 -4.53
C ASP A 36 35.11 -10.59 -4.56
N THR A 37 35.02 -11.88 -4.85
CA THR A 37 36.20 -12.74 -5.04
C THR A 37 36.34 -13.06 -6.52
N ILE A 38 37.52 -12.86 -7.09
CA ILE A 38 37.91 -13.39 -8.40
C ILE A 38 38.74 -14.66 -8.19
N LEU A 39 38.30 -15.76 -8.79
CA LEU A 39 39.01 -17.02 -8.86
C LEU A 39 39.62 -17.20 -10.25
N PHE A 40 40.84 -17.72 -10.30
CA PHE A 40 41.47 -18.15 -11.54
C PHE A 40 42.21 -19.47 -11.37
N HIS A 41 42.10 -20.35 -12.36
CA HIS A 41 42.94 -21.53 -12.46
C HIS A 41 43.41 -21.74 -13.91
N HIS A 42 44.72 -21.95 -14.09
CA HIS A 42 45.35 -22.17 -15.40
C HIS A 42 45.01 -23.52 -16.07
N GLN A 43 44.31 -24.42 -15.38
CA GLN A 43 43.84 -25.70 -15.91
C GLN A 43 42.30 -25.75 -15.75
N GLY A 44 41.59 -25.39 -16.81
CA GLY A 44 40.14 -25.41 -16.87
C GLY A 44 39.56 -26.78 -17.24
N GLY A 45 38.36 -26.74 -17.80
CA GLY A 45 37.72 -27.90 -18.42
C GLY A 45 36.83 -28.70 -17.48
N ILE A 46 36.31 -29.82 -17.99
CA ILE A 46 35.37 -30.70 -17.29
C ILE A 46 36.00 -31.36 -16.04
N ASP A 47 37.32 -31.58 -16.05
CA ASP A 47 38.05 -32.34 -15.03
C ASP A 47 38.72 -31.46 -13.94
N ILE A 48 38.29 -30.20 -13.79
CA ILE A 48 38.91 -29.24 -12.85
C ILE A 48 38.83 -29.67 -11.37
N GLY A 49 37.80 -30.45 -10.98
CA GLY A 49 37.60 -30.93 -9.62
C GLY A 49 37.22 -29.83 -8.62
N ASP A 50 37.70 -29.90 -7.37
CA ASP A 50 37.42 -28.89 -6.33
C ASP A 50 38.19 -27.59 -6.60
N VAL A 51 37.55 -26.71 -7.35
CA VAL A 51 38.14 -25.42 -7.78
C VAL A 51 38.38 -24.47 -6.62
N ASP A 52 37.60 -24.57 -5.54
CA ASP A 52 37.73 -23.70 -4.37
C ASP A 52 39.04 -23.91 -3.61
N GLN A 53 39.61 -25.11 -3.68
CA GLN A 53 40.93 -25.42 -3.12
C GLN A 53 42.07 -25.16 -4.10
N LYS A 54 41.83 -25.34 -5.41
CA LYS A 54 42.87 -25.30 -6.44
C LYS A 54 43.10 -23.91 -7.05
N ALA A 55 42.04 -23.10 -7.16
CA ALA A 55 42.11 -21.79 -7.81
C ALA A 55 42.83 -20.75 -6.94
N LEU A 56 43.57 -19.87 -7.60
CA LEU A 56 44.11 -18.67 -6.97
C LEU A 56 42.96 -17.68 -6.77
N LYS A 57 42.97 -16.97 -5.63
CA LYS A 57 41.88 -16.07 -5.21
C LYS A 57 42.39 -14.63 -5.09
N LEU A 58 41.60 -13.69 -5.58
CA LEU A 58 41.79 -12.25 -5.39
C LEU A 58 40.53 -11.67 -4.76
N GLU A 59 40.68 -11.12 -3.57
CA GLU A 59 39.62 -10.44 -2.84
C GLU A 59 39.57 -8.96 -3.24
N ILE A 60 38.40 -8.50 -3.67
CA ILE A 60 38.13 -7.11 -4.05
C ILE A 60 37.20 -6.51 -2.99
N PRO A 61 37.71 -5.64 -2.10
CA PRO A 61 36.87 -4.99 -1.10
C PRO A 61 35.78 -4.13 -1.74
N ILE A 62 34.62 -4.03 -1.09
CA ILE A 62 33.55 -3.11 -1.50
C ILE A 62 34.12 -1.69 -1.62
N ASP A 63 33.78 -0.96 -2.69
CA ASP A 63 34.15 0.45 -2.88
C ASP A 63 35.68 0.63 -2.77
N SER A 64 36.40 -0.19 -3.53
CA SER A 64 37.84 -0.12 -3.76
C SER A 64 38.17 0.57 -5.08
N ASP A 65 39.44 0.90 -5.29
CA ASP A 65 39.95 1.40 -6.57
C ASP A 65 39.72 0.36 -7.69
N PRO A 66 39.67 0.79 -8.96
CA PRO A 66 39.52 -0.11 -10.09
C PRO A 66 40.57 -1.24 -10.05
N VAL A 67 40.15 -2.45 -10.38
CA VAL A 67 41.06 -3.61 -10.44
C VAL A 67 42.12 -3.37 -11.51
N GLU A 68 43.39 -3.37 -11.11
CA GLU A 68 44.51 -3.18 -12.03
C GLU A 68 44.99 -4.52 -12.61
N GLU A 69 45.45 -4.51 -13.87
CA GLU A 69 46.02 -5.70 -14.52
C GLU A 69 47.22 -6.26 -13.73
N LYS A 70 48.00 -5.38 -13.08
CA LYS A 70 49.15 -5.75 -12.27
C LYS A 70 48.76 -6.71 -11.13
N ASP A 71 47.69 -6.41 -10.39
CA ASP A 71 47.21 -7.26 -9.30
C ASP A 71 46.76 -8.64 -9.80
N ILE A 72 46.12 -8.68 -10.97
CA ILE A 72 45.70 -9.93 -11.62
C ILE A 72 46.94 -10.76 -12.00
N ILE A 73 47.93 -10.14 -12.62
CA ILE A 73 49.17 -10.81 -13.05
C ILE A 73 49.93 -11.37 -11.84
N GLU A 74 50.09 -10.58 -10.78
CA GLU A 74 50.88 -10.94 -9.61
C GLU A 74 50.20 -11.98 -8.71
N LYS A 75 48.87 -11.99 -8.62
CA LYS A 75 48.13 -12.84 -7.67
C LYS A 75 47.39 -14.02 -8.31
N LEU A 76 46.83 -13.83 -9.51
CA LEU A 76 45.97 -14.83 -10.15
C LEU A 76 46.67 -15.58 -11.30
N LEU A 77 47.55 -14.92 -12.05
CA LEU A 77 48.14 -15.51 -13.27
C LEU A 77 49.56 -16.07 -13.05
N ILE A 78 49.92 -16.41 -11.81
CA ILE A 78 51.27 -16.87 -11.44
C ILE A 78 51.68 -18.11 -12.26
N ASN A 79 50.73 -19.04 -12.43
CA ASN A 79 50.94 -20.33 -13.11
C ASN A 79 50.64 -20.29 -14.61
N LEU A 80 50.31 -19.12 -15.17
CA LEU A 80 50.04 -18.97 -16.60
C LEU A 80 51.34 -18.60 -17.35
N PRO A 81 51.58 -19.10 -18.59
CA PRO A 81 52.72 -18.67 -19.39
C PRO A 81 52.75 -17.15 -19.61
N ASN A 82 53.94 -16.53 -19.55
CA ASN A 82 54.10 -15.07 -19.62
C ASN A 82 53.47 -14.46 -20.88
N GLU A 83 53.53 -15.16 -22.01
CA GLU A 83 52.97 -14.73 -23.30
C GLU A 83 51.45 -14.55 -23.26
N LYS A 84 50.74 -15.26 -22.36
CA LYS A 84 49.27 -15.21 -22.21
C LYS A 84 48.81 -14.26 -21.10
N LYS A 85 49.70 -13.76 -20.24
CA LYS A 85 49.32 -12.96 -19.06
C LYS A 85 48.66 -11.63 -19.42
N ASP A 86 49.16 -10.93 -20.43
CA ASP A 86 48.67 -9.60 -20.80
C ASP A 86 47.27 -9.65 -21.43
N ILE A 87 46.94 -10.69 -22.20
CA ILE A 87 45.61 -10.83 -22.80
C ILE A 87 44.58 -11.27 -21.75
N VAL A 88 44.95 -12.20 -20.86
CA VAL A 88 44.05 -12.72 -19.83
C VAL A 88 43.80 -11.69 -18.72
N SER A 89 44.81 -10.95 -18.29
CA SER A 89 44.63 -9.90 -17.28
C SER A 89 43.68 -8.81 -17.76
N ARG A 90 43.86 -8.28 -18.98
CA ARG A 90 42.91 -7.36 -19.63
C ARG A 90 41.49 -7.92 -19.71
N PHE A 91 41.36 -9.20 -20.05
CA PHE A 91 40.05 -9.85 -20.10
C PHE A 91 39.40 -9.90 -18.71
N ILE A 92 40.11 -10.35 -17.68
CA ILE A 92 39.56 -10.45 -16.32
C ILE A 92 39.18 -9.08 -15.76
N VAL A 93 39.97 -8.03 -15.99
CA VAL A 93 39.63 -6.65 -15.59
C VAL A 93 38.33 -6.20 -16.27
N ASN A 94 38.20 -6.39 -17.58
CA ASN A 94 36.99 -6.04 -18.31
C ASN A 94 35.77 -6.89 -17.88
N LEU A 95 35.99 -8.18 -17.60
CA LEU A 95 34.96 -9.08 -17.12
C LEU A 95 34.44 -8.64 -15.75
N TYR A 96 35.33 -8.22 -14.83
CA TYR A 96 34.93 -7.67 -13.55
C TYR A 96 34.17 -6.34 -13.70
N ASN A 97 34.57 -5.47 -14.63
CA ASN A 97 33.82 -4.25 -14.93
C ASN A 97 32.39 -4.57 -15.41
N VAL A 98 32.22 -5.58 -16.27
CA VAL A 98 30.91 -6.05 -16.72
C VAL A 98 30.10 -6.64 -15.57
N PHE A 99 30.74 -7.48 -14.72
CA PHE A 99 30.14 -8.06 -13.52
C PHE A 99 29.49 -7.00 -12.63
N VAL A 100 30.24 -5.91 -12.34
CA VAL A 100 29.76 -4.80 -11.51
C VAL A 100 28.69 -3.98 -12.24
N GLN A 101 28.93 -3.58 -13.49
CA GLN A 101 28.03 -2.69 -14.24
C GLN A 101 26.66 -3.29 -14.56
N LEU A 102 26.57 -4.62 -14.64
CA LEU A 102 25.34 -5.35 -14.92
C LEU A 102 24.76 -6.03 -13.67
N HIS A 103 25.30 -5.76 -12.48
CA HIS A 103 24.79 -6.29 -11.20
C HIS A 103 24.72 -7.83 -11.17
N PHE A 104 25.80 -8.49 -11.59
CA PHE A 104 25.97 -9.92 -11.33
C PHE A 104 26.25 -10.17 -9.84
N THR A 105 25.84 -11.34 -9.36
CA THR A 105 26.20 -11.88 -8.04
C THR A 105 27.09 -13.12 -8.15
N TYR A 106 27.05 -13.77 -9.32
CA TYR A 106 27.88 -14.91 -9.68
C TYR A 106 28.11 -14.89 -11.20
N LEU A 107 29.34 -15.14 -11.64
CA LEU A 107 29.70 -15.30 -13.05
C LEU A 107 30.89 -16.26 -13.13
N GLU A 108 30.72 -17.37 -13.82
CA GLU A 108 31.72 -18.41 -14.03
C GLU A 108 31.84 -18.73 -15.51
N ILE A 109 33.08 -18.92 -15.97
CA ILE A 109 33.41 -19.35 -17.33
C ILE A 109 34.32 -20.58 -17.22
N ASN A 110 33.82 -21.74 -17.66
CA ASN A 110 34.57 -23.00 -17.64
C ASN A 110 34.20 -23.96 -18.80
N PRO A 111 35.04 -24.11 -19.85
CA PRO A 111 36.38 -23.54 -19.98
C PRO A 111 36.39 -22.12 -20.57
N LEU A 112 37.34 -21.31 -20.10
CA LEU A 112 37.85 -20.13 -20.79
C LEU A 112 39.01 -20.58 -21.67
N VAL A 113 38.85 -20.61 -22.99
CA VAL A 113 39.92 -21.05 -23.90
C VAL A 113 40.80 -19.86 -24.28
N VAL A 114 42.10 -19.96 -23.98
CA VAL A 114 43.11 -18.92 -24.20
C VAL A 114 44.15 -19.43 -25.21
N THR A 115 43.96 -19.02 -26.47
CA THR A 115 44.93 -19.24 -27.56
C THR A 115 45.95 -18.10 -27.61
N ASP A 116 46.99 -18.20 -28.44
CA ASP A 116 48.01 -17.16 -28.57
C ASP A 116 47.47 -15.79 -29.06
N LYS A 117 46.30 -15.77 -29.71
CA LYS A 117 45.74 -14.56 -30.35
C LYS A 117 44.39 -14.13 -29.82
N SER A 118 43.61 -15.06 -29.24
CA SER A 118 42.20 -14.87 -28.94
C SER A 118 41.76 -15.62 -27.69
N ILE A 119 40.75 -15.07 -27.02
CA ILE A 119 40.03 -15.69 -25.91
C ILE A 119 38.64 -16.11 -26.39
N PHE A 120 38.23 -17.32 -26.03
CA PHE A 120 36.89 -17.85 -26.31
C PHE A 120 36.22 -18.27 -25.01
N ILE A 121 34.96 -17.87 -24.85
CA ILE A 121 34.08 -18.26 -23.74
C ILE A 121 33.27 -19.46 -24.25
N LEU A 122 33.60 -20.67 -23.80
CA LEU A 122 32.91 -21.88 -24.25
C LEU A 122 31.72 -22.26 -23.36
N ASP A 123 31.71 -21.77 -22.12
CA ASP A 123 30.60 -21.95 -21.20
C ASP A 123 30.47 -20.70 -20.33
N LEU A 124 29.24 -20.40 -19.90
CA LEU A 124 28.97 -19.30 -18.99
C LEU A 124 27.81 -19.66 -18.05
N ALA A 125 28.12 -19.73 -16.76
CA ALA A 125 27.14 -19.86 -15.69
C ALA A 125 27.07 -18.55 -14.90
N ALA A 126 25.89 -17.95 -14.77
CA ALA A 126 25.77 -16.65 -14.11
C ALA A 126 24.46 -16.46 -13.35
N LYS A 127 24.51 -15.59 -12.33
CA LYS A 127 23.35 -15.12 -11.56
C LYS A 127 23.36 -13.59 -11.53
N LEU A 128 22.22 -12.99 -11.83
CA LEU A 128 21.98 -11.56 -11.73
C LEU A 128 21.16 -11.24 -10.48
N ASP A 129 21.42 -10.07 -9.89
CA ASP A 129 20.60 -9.53 -8.81
C ASP A 129 19.30 -8.94 -9.38
N SER A 130 18.22 -9.73 -9.41
CA SER A 130 16.95 -9.29 -9.99
C SER A 130 16.37 -8.02 -9.36
N ALA A 131 16.73 -7.68 -8.11
CA ALA A 131 16.34 -6.42 -7.49
C ALA A 131 16.94 -5.19 -8.19
N ALA A 132 18.03 -5.37 -8.95
CA ALA A 132 18.67 -4.34 -9.75
C ALA A 132 18.02 -4.08 -11.12
N GLU A 133 16.92 -4.77 -11.46
CA GLU A 133 16.24 -4.59 -12.76
C GLU A 133 15.91 -3.11 -13.00
N TYR A 134 15.45 -2.37 -11.99
CA TYR A 134 15.12 -0.97 -12.17
C TYR A 134 16.31 -0.06 -12.50
N LEU A 135 17.53 -0.48 -12.18
CA LEU A 135 18.78 0.18 -12.54
C LEU A 135 19.28 -0.29 -13.92
N CYS A 136 19.11 -1.58 -14.21
CA CYS A 136 19.72 -2.23 -15.37
C CYS A 136 18.76 -2.44 -16.55
N LYS A 137 17.49 -2.06 -16.45
CA LYS A 137 16.46 -2.34 -17.47
C LYS A 137 16.86 -1.96 -18.89
N GLN A 138 17.52 -0.81 -19.06
CA GLN A 138 18.00 -0.36 -20.38
C GLN A 138 19.11 -1.26 -20.96
N LYS A 139 19.93 -1.88 -20.11
CA LYS A 139 21.04 -2.76 -20.52
C LYS A 139 20.60 -4.22 -20.64
N TRP A 140 19.75 -4.70 -19.72
CA TRP A 140 19.27 -6.08 -19.70
C TRP A 140 18.22 -6.36 -20.77
N GLY A 141 17.43 -5.35 -21.16
CA GLY A 141 16.27 -5.57 -22.03
C GLY A 141 15.22 -6.46 -21.35
N ASP A 142 14.52 -7.27 -22.15
CA ASP A 142 13.52 -8.23 -21.66
C ASP A 142 14.18 -9.56 -21.26
N ILE A 143 15.04 -9.51 -20.24
CA ILE A 143 15.73 -10.70 -19.74
C ILE A 143 14.74 -11.72 -19.15
N THR A 144 15.02 -13.00 -19.35
CA THR A 144 14.22 -14.09 -18.81
C THR A 144 15.03 -14.89 -17.78
N PHE A 145 14.42 -15.22 -16.65
CA PHE A 145 15.02 -16.06 -15.60
C PHE A 145 14.49 -17.49 -15.75
N PRO A 146 15.26 -18.43 -16.33
CA PRO A 146 14.78 -19.79 -16.54
C PRO A 146 14.59 -20.54 -15.22
N PRO A 147 13.57 -21.42 -15.11
CA PRO A 147 13.44 -22.31 -13.95
C PRO A 147 14.60 -23.32 -13.90
N PRO A 148 14.88 -23.90 -12.72
CA PRO A 148 15.89 -24.96 -12.59
C PRO A 148 15.49 -26.20 -13.41
N PHE A 149 16.49 -26.96 -13.85
CA PHE A 149 16.27 -28.18 -14.61
C PHE A 149 15.36 -29.17 -13.86
N GLY A 150 14.39 -29.74 -14.57
CA GLY A 150 13.38 -30.65 -13.99
C GLY A 150 12.06 -29.97 -13.63
N ARG A 151 11.98 -28.64 -13.67
CA ARG A 151 10.73 -27.89 -13.53
C ARG A 151 10.36 -27.18 -14.83
N ASP A 152 9.10 -27.29 -15.22
CA ASP A 152 8.55 -26.52 -16.35
C ASP A 152 8.20 -25.09 -15.88
N ALA A 153 8.35 -24.10 -16.76
CA ALA A 153 7.85 -22.75 -16.52
C ALA A 153 6.34 -22.69 -16.79
N PHE A 154 5.57 -22.06 -15.90
CA PHE A 154 4.12 -21.92 -16.06
C PHE A 154 3.71 -20.45 -16.28
N PRO A 155 2.70 -20.18 -17.15
CA PRO A 155 2.22 -18.82 -17.38
C PRO A 155 1.62 -18.19 -16.10
N GLU A 156 1.07 -18.99 -15.19
CA GLU A 156 0.57 -18.52 -13.90
C GLU A 156 1.69 -18.03 -12.98
N GLU A 157 2.87 -18.65 -13.01
CA GLU A 157 4.04 -18.16 -12.25
C GLU A 157 4.51 -16.80 -12.79
N ALA A 158 4.56 -16.65 -14.12
CA ALA A 158 4.92 -15.40 -14.79
C ALA A 158 3.92 -14.27 -14.49
N TYR A 159 2.62 -14.59 -14.44
CA TYR A 159 1.58 -13.63 -14.07
C TYR A 159 1.74 -13.11 -12.64
N ILE A 160 2.01 -14.00 -11.68
CA ILE A 160 2.26 -13.58 -10.28
C ILE A 160 3.56 -12.77 -10.17
N ALA A 161 4.63 -13.17 -10.88
CA ALA A 161 5.88 -12.41 -10.91
C ALA A 161 5.69 -11.00 -11.49
N ASP A 162 4.83 -10.83 -12.50
CA ASP A 162 4.48 -9.52 -13.05
C ASP A 162 3.73 -8.65 -12.03
N LEU A 163 2.76 -9.22 -11.29
CA LEU A 163 2.04 -8.52 -10.22
C LEU A 163 2.98 -8.07 -9.09
N ASP A 164 3.94 -8.92 -8.72
CA ASP A 164 4.98 -8.65 -7.73
C ASP A 164 5.86 -7.46 -8.15
N SER A 165 6.39 -7.49 -9.38
CA SER A 165 7.29 -6.45 -9.92
C SER A 165 6.66 -5.04 -9.97
N LYS A 166 5.32 -4.97 -10.03
CA LYS A 166 4.54 -3.73 -10.12
C LYS A 166 4.06 -3.22 -8.75
N SER A 167 4.45 -3.88 -7.66
CA SER A 167 3.97 -3.61 -6.31
C SER A 167 5.13 -3.42 -5.34
N GLY A 168 4.87 -2.76 -4.20
CA GLY A 168 5.75 -2.82 -3.02
C GLY A 168 5.42 -3.98 -2.08
N ALA A 169 4.37 -4.73 -2.37
CA ALA A 169 4.01 -5.98 -1.70
C ALA A 169 4.73 -7.16 -2.37
N SER A 170 5.01 -8.22 -1.62
CA SER A 170 5.62 -9.45 -2.14
C SER A 170 4.53 -10.46 -2.50
N LEU A 171 4.58 -11.00 -3.72
CA LEU A 171 3.69 -12.02 -4.26
C LEU A 171 4.54 -13.08 -4.98
N LYS A 172 4.68 -14.27 -4.39
CA LYS A 172 5.53 -15.35 -4.95
C LYS A 172 4.71 -16.60 -5.16
N LEU A 173 4.89 -17.25 -6.32
CA LEU A 173 4.28 -18.54 -6.62
C LEU A 173 5.27 -19.43 -7.37
N THR A 174 5.38 -20.67 -6.94
CA THR A 174 6.15 -21.72 -7.60
C THR A 174 5.35 -23.01 -7.58
N ILE A 175 5.14 -23.62 -8.74
CA ILE A 175 4.39 -24.85 -8.90
C ILE A 175 5.37 -26.02 -8.76
N LEU A 176 5.16 -26.87 -7.75
CA LEU A 176 6.01 -28.01 -7.44
C LEU A 176 5.46 -29.29 -8.07
N ASN A 177 4.17 -29.56 -7.84
CA ASN A 177 3.45 -30.70 -8.39
C ASN A 177 2.04 -30.27 -8.76
N LYS A 178 1.79 -29.98 -10.04
CA LYS A 178 0.47 -29.53 -10.53
C LYS A 178 -0.68 -30.51 -10.18
N ARG A 179 -0.38 -31.80 -9.98
CA ARG A 179 -1.34 -32.85 -9.61
C ARG A 179 -1.50 -33.05 -8.11
N GLY A 180 -0.63 -32.44 -7.30
CA GLY A 180 -0.66 -32.53 -5.85
C GLY A 180 -1.99 -32.04 -5.29
N ARG A 181 -2.44 -32.70 -4.22
CA ARG A 181 -3.70 -32.35 -3.55
C ARG A 181 -3.57 -31.24 -2.51
N ILE A 182 -2.36 -30.92 -2.04
CA ILE A 182 -2.13 -29.95 -0.95
C ILE A 182 -1.71 -28.60 -1.55
N TRP A 183 -2.60 -27.62 -1.52
CA TRP A 183 -2.35 -26.26 -2.01
C TRP A 183 -2.18 -25.28 -0.85
N THR A 184 -1.24 -24.36 -0.98
CA THR A 184 -0.91 -23.37 0.04
C THR A 184 -1.11 -21.95 -0.47
N MET A 185 -1.78 -21.14 0.33
CA MET A 185 -1.95 -19.70 0.15
C MET A 185 -1.62 -19.02 1.48
N VAL A 186 -0.33 -19.06 1.82
CA VAL A 186 0.18 -18.64 3.13
C VAL A 186 0.73 -17.22 3.04
N ALA A 187 0.49 -16.43 4.09
CA ALA A 187 0.91 -15.04 4.09
C ALA A 187 2.18 -14.79 4.91
N GLY A 188 3.24 -14.32 4.23
CA GLY A 188 4.58 -14.07 4.77
C GLY A 188 5.60 -15.13 4.37
N GLY A 189 6.75 -14.70 3.85
CA GLY A 189 7.89 -15.54 3.47
C GLY A 189 8.25 -16.59 4.53
N GLY A 190 8.69 -16.17 5.71
CA GLY A 190 9.05 -17.12 6.79
C GLY A 190 7.91 -18.04 7.24
N ALA A 191 6.66 -17.56 7.24
CA ALA A 191 5.53 -18.42 7.58
C ALA A 191 5.31 -19.50 6.49
N SER A 192 5.31 -19.12 5.22
CA SER A 192 5.15 -20.06 4.09
C SER A 192 6.18 -21.20 4.12
N VAL A 193 7.42 -20.90 4.50
CA VAL A 193 8.49 -21.89 4.68
C VAL A 193 8.15 -22.86 5.81
N ILE A 194 7.71 -22.36 6.98
CA ILE A 194 7.34 -23.22 8.11
C ILE A 194 6.13 -24.11 7.77
N TYR A 195 5.13 -23.58 7.05
CA TYR A 195 4.02 -24.41 6.57
C TYR A 195 4.51 -25.52 5.63
N ALA A 196 5.45 -25.21 4.73
CA ALA A 196 6.07 -26.20 3.84
C ALA A 196 6.87 -27.26 4.62
N ASP A 197 7.65 -26.85 5.62
CA ASP A 197 8.36 -27.74 6.54
C ASP A 197 7.39 -28.72 7.20
N THR A 198 6.32 -28.21 7.83
CA THR A 198 5.33 -29.06 8.51
C THR A 198 4.60 -30.01 7.54
N ILE A 199 4.26 -29.56 6.33
CA ILE A 199 3.63 -30.45 5.33
C ILE A 199 4.58 -31.61 4.99
N CYS A 200 5.85 -31.32 4.75
CA CYS A 200 6.85 -32.31 4.39
C CYS A 200 7.14 -33.27 5.55
N GLU A 201 7.30 -32.75 6.77
CA GLU A 201 7.51 -33.52 8.01
C GLU A 201 6.37 -34.51 8.29
N LEU A 202 5.13 -34.14 7.96
CA LEU A 202 3.94 -35.01 8.13
C LEU A 202 3.72 -35.99 6.97
N GLY A 203 4.68 -36.09 6.04
CA GLY A 203 4.67 -37.01 4.90
C GLY A 203 3.93 -36.50 3.66
N GLY A 204 3.65 -35.20 3.58
CA GLY A 204 2.90 -34.57 2.47
C GLY A 204 3.77 -34.06 1.32
N ALA A 205 5.09 -34.29 1.32
CA ALA A 205 6.02 -33.70 0.35
C ALA A 205 5.66 -34.00 -1.11
N SER A 206 5.30 -35.25 -1.43
CA SER A 206 4.92 -35.66 -2.80
C SER A 206 3.58 -35.07 -3.27
N GLU A 207 2.71 -34.72 -2.32
CA GLU A 207 1.37 -34.19 -2.56
C GLU A 207 1.30 -32.65 -2.49
N MET A 208 2.41 -32.01 -2.15
CA MET A 208 2.51 -30.56 -2.08
C MET A 208 2.53 -29.95 -3.49
N ALA A 209 1.50 -29.19 -3.82
CA ALA A 209 1.28 -28.74 -5.18
C ALA A 209 2.08 -27.49 -5.53
N ASN A 210 2.21 -26.57 -4.57
CA ASN A 210 2.88 -25.29 -4.77
C ASN A 210 3.61 -24.85 -3.49
N TYR A 211 4.66 -24.06 -3.71
CA TYR A 211 5.17 -23.12 -2.73
C TYR A 211 4.76 -21.71 -3.15
N GLY A 212 4.37 -20.86 -2.21
CA GLY A 212 4.04 -19.48 -2.52
C GLY A 212 3.68 -18.68 -1.28
N GLU A 213 3.80 -17.37 -1.40
CA GLU A 213 3.48 -16.45 -0.32
C GLU A 213 2.91 -15.12 -0.84
N TYR A 214 2.17 -14.43 0.04
CA TYR A 214 1.82 -13.03 -0.14
C TYR A 214 2.10 -12.22 1.14
N SER A 215 2.78 -11.09 1.01
CA SER A 215 3.15 -10.23 2.14
C SER A 215 3.42 -8.79 1.71
N GLY A 216 3.91 -7.92 2.62
CA GLY A 216 4.09 -6.50 2.31
C GLY A 216 2.78 -5.69 2.19
N SER A 217 1.70 -6.17 2.82
CA SER A 217 0.35 -5.55 2.81
C SER A 217 -0.24 -5.33 1.40
N PRO A 218 -0.46 -6.41 0.63
CA PRO A 218 -1.10 -6.30 -0.68
C PRO A 218 -2.53 -5.79 -0.55
N SER A 219 -3.01 -5.16 -1.63
CA SER A 219 -4.39 -4.68 -1.70
C SER A 219 -5.40 -5.84 -1.78
N GLU A 220 -6.68 -5.52 -1.56
CA GLU A 220 -7.78 -6.46 -1.76
C GLU A 220 -7.75 -7.06 -3.18
N GLN A 221 -7.52 -6.22 -4.20
CA GLN A 221 -7.49 -6.65 -5.60
C GLN A 221 -6.27 -7.53 -5.91
N GLN A 222 -5.08 -7.18 -5.41
CA GLN A 222 -3.88 -8.02 -5.58
C GLN A 222 -4.08 -9.39 -4.93
N THR A 223 -4.67 -9.43 -3.73
CA THR A 223 -4.97 -10.69 -3.05
C THR A 223 -6.02 -11.51 -3.80
N TYR A 224 -7.02 -10.85 -4.39
CA TYR A 224 -8.01 -11.49 -5.26
C TYR A 224 -7.37 -12.14 -6.49
N GLU A 225 -6.51 -11.43 -7.24
CA GLU A 225 -5.84 -12.00 -8.43
C GLU A 225 -4.91 -13.16 -8.06
N TYR A 226 -4.18 -13.05 -6.95
CA TYR A 226 -3.33 -14.13 -6.43
C TYR A 226 -4.18 -15.37 -6.05
N ALA A 227 -5.26 -15.18 -5.29
CA ALA A 227 -6.16 -16.25 -4.89
C ALA A 227 -6.83 -16.91 -6.10
N LYS A 228 -7.35 -16.11 -7.04
CA LYS A 228 -7.95 -16.57 -8.29
C LYS A 228 -6.99 -17.47 -9.09
N THR A 229 -5.72 -17.10 -9.15
CA THR A 229 -4.69 -17.89 -9.86
C THR A 229 -4.50 -19.26 -9.21
N ILE A 230 -4.37 -19.33 -7.88
CA ILE A 230 -4.27 -20.59 -7.14
C ILE A 230 -5.54 -21.45 -7.32
N LEU A 231 -6.72 -20.85 -7.18
CA LEU A 231 -8.00 -21.55 -7.32
C LEU A 231 -8.19 -22.11 -8.73
N SER A 232 -7.77 -21.37 -9.76
CA SER A 232 -7.74 -21.83 -11.14
C SER A 232 -6.82 -23.03 -11.31
N LEU A 233 -5.58 -22.95 -10.80
CA LEU A 233 -4.61 -24.03 -10.88
C LEU A 233 -5.10 -25.32 -10.20
N MET A 234 -5.63 -25.21 -8.98
CA MET A 234 -6.05 -26.36 -8.20
C MET A 234 -7.34 -27.02 -8.72
N THR A 235 -8.14 -26.32 -9.54
CA THR A 235 -9.40 -26.84 -10.10
C THR A 235 -9.28 -27.28 -11.56
N ASN A 236 -8.06 -27.61 -12.02
CA ASN A 236 -7.82 -28.15 -13.37
C ASN A 236 -8.05 -29.67 -13.49
N GLU A 237 -7.58 -30.46 -12.52
CA GLU A 237 -7.69 -31.94 -12.52
C GLU A 237 -8.24 -32.41 -11.16
N LYS A 238 -9.12 -33.42 -11.16
CA LYS A 238 -9.66 -34.02 -9.93
C LYS A 238 -8.62 -34.94 -9.27
N HIS A 239 -8.67 -34.99 -7.94
CA HIS A 239 -7.85 -35.91 -7.14
C HIS A 239 -8.78 -36.91 -6.42
N PRO A 240 -8.48 -38.23 -6.36
CA PRO A 240 -9.36 -39.23 -5.75
C PRO A 240 -9.71 -38.94 -4.28
N GLU A 241 -8.76 -38.42 -3.52
CA GLU A 241 -8.93 -38.05 -2.10
C GLU A 241 -9.43 -36.61 -1.87
N GLY A 242 -9.91 -35.94 -2.92
CA GLY A 242 -10.16 -34.50 -2.90
C GLY A 242 -8.87 -33.69 -2.70
N LYS A 243 -9.02 -32.38 -2.55
CA LYS A 243 -7.89 -31.43 -2.40
C LYS A 243 -8.02 -30.61 -1.13
N ILE A 244 -6.88 -30.08 -0.67
CA ILE A 244 -6.76 -29.27 0.54
C ILE A 244 -6.25 -27.89 0.15
N LEU A 245 -6.88 -26.84 0.66
CA LEU A 245 -6.39 -25.47 0.57
C LEU A 245 -6.05 -24.93 1.96
N LEU A 246 -4.76 -24.66 2.18
CA LEU A 246 -4.23 -24.09 3.42
C LEU A 246 -4.07 -22.58 3.28
N ILE A 247 -4.97 -21.81 3.88
CA ILE A 247 -4.94 -20.34 3.92
C ILE A 247 -4.37 -19.91 5.27
N GLY A 248 -3.04 -19.93 5.37
CA GLY A 248 -2.32 -19.82 6.64
C GLY A 248 -1.53 -18.54 6.83
N GLY A 249 -0.86 -18.46 7.97
CA GLY A 249 0.26 -17.57 8.22
C GLY A 249 0.40 -17.15 9.68
N GLY A 250 1.53 -16.50 9.99
CA GLY A 250 1.81 -15.93 11.31
C GLY A 250 0.91 -14.74 11.67
N ILE A 251 1.08 -14.17 12.86
CA ILE A 251 0.42 -12.91 13.25
C ILE A 251 1.03 -11.74 12.46
N ALA A 252 0.26 -11.09 11.59
CA ALA A 252 0.77 -9.98 10.79
C ALA A 252 1.07 -8.73 11.64
N ASN A 253 2.07 -7.95 11.23
CA ASN A 253 2.41 -6.67 11.85
C ASN A 253 1.58 -5.52 11.26
N PHE A 254 1.49 -5.43 9.93
CA PHE A 254 0.84 -4.30 9.25
C PHE A 254 -0.12 -4.69 8.12
N THR A 255 -0.03 -5.92 7.59
CA THR A 255 -1.00 -6.41 6.60
C THR A 255 -2.40 -6.42 7.19
N ASN A 256 -3.32 -5.70 6.56
CA ASN A 256 -4.73 -5.67 6.95
C ASN A 256 -5.41 -6.99 6.55
N VAL A 257 -5.66 -7.86 7.54
CA VAL A 257 -6.22 -9.20 7.33
C VAL A 257 -7.63 -9.11 6.74
N ALA A 258 -8.46 -8.16 7.18
CA ALA A 258 -9.80 -7.97 6.64
C ALA A 258 -9.78 -7.65 5.14
N ALA A 259 -8.92 -6.74 4.69
CA ALA A 259 -8.80 -6.39 3.28
C ALA A 259 -8.32 -7.58 2.43
N THR A 260 -7.27 -8.28 2.87
CA THR A 260 -6.76 -9.46 2.14
C THR A 260 -7.81 -10.58 2.07
N PHE A 261 -8.54 -10.83 3.16
CA PHE A 261 -9.53 -11.91 3.21
C PHE A 261 -10.80 -11.57 2.40
N LYS A 262 -11.18 -10.29 2.27
CA LYS A 262 -12.23 -9.88 1.33
C LYS A 262 -11.88 -10.25 -0.12
N GLY A 263 -10.63 -10.03 -0.53
CA GLY A 263 -10.13 -10.42 -1.85
C GLY A 263 -10.17 -11.94 -2.06
N ILE A 264 -9.76 -12.71 -1.04
CA ILE A 264 -9.85 -14.18 -1.07
C ILE A 264 -11.30 -14.66 -1.14
N VAL A 265 -12.19 -14.12 -0.32
CA VAL A 265 -13.63 -14.47 -0.30
C VAL A 265 -14.27 -14.20 -1.67
N LYS A 266 -13.92 -13.08 -2.33
CA LYS A 266 -14.37 -12.77 -3.68
C LYS A 266 -13.97 -13.87 -4.67
N ALA A 267 -12.71 -14.32 -4.63
CA ALA A 267 -12.23 -15.40 -5.48
C ALA A 267 -12.87 -16.77 -5.15
N LEU A 268 -13.04 -17.09 -3.87
CA LEU A 268 -13.70 -18.33 -3.44
C LEU A 268 -15.15 -18.41 -3.94
N ARG A 269 -15.90 -17.30 -3.88
CA ARG A 269 -17.27 -17.22 -4.40
C ARG A 269 -17.32 -17.41 -5.91
N GLU A 270 -16.39 -16.82 -6.66
CA GLU A 270 -16.28 -17.00 -8.11
C GLU A 270 -15.99 -18.47 -8.51
N PHE A 271 -15.19 -19.18 -7.71
CA PHE A 271 -14.79 -20.57 -7.97
C PHE A 271 -15.66 -21.61 -7.26
N GLN A 272 -16.76 -21.20 -6.62
CA GLN A 272 -17.58 -22.06 -5.76
C GLN A 272 -17.94 -23.41 -6.40
N THR A 273 -18.51 -23.39 -7.61
CA THR A 273 -18.94 -24.62 -8.32
C THR A 273 -17.76 -25.56 -8.55
N LYS A 274 -16.61 -25.02 -8.97
CA LYS A 274 -15.40 -25.82 -9.23
C LYS A 274 -14.82 -26.41 -7.95
N LEU A 275 -14.88 -25.69 -6.83
CA LEU A 275 -14.41 -26.17 -5.53
C LEU A 275 -15.21 -27.39 -5.05
N ILE A 276 -16.53 -27.36 -5.25
CA ILE A 276 -17.43 -28.49 -4.95
C ILE A 276 -17.08 -29.69 -5.84
N GLU A 277 -16.96 -29.47 -7.15
CA GLU A 277 -16.65 -30.54 -8.12
C GLU A 277 -15.32 -31.27 -7.85
N HIS A 278 -14.37 -30.58 -7.23
CA HIS A 278 -13.03 -31.09 -6.89
C HIS A 278 -12.91 -31.56 -5.43
N ASN A 279 -14.01 -31.54 -4.67
CA ASN A 279 -14.05 -31.93 -3.25
C ASN A 279 -12.94 -31.24 -2.43
N VAL A 280 -12.87 -29.91 -2.52
CA VAL A 280 -11.85 -29.11 -1.82
C VAL A 280 -12.24 -28.92 -0.36
N SER A 281 -11.30 -29.09 0.57
CA SER A 281 -11.44 -28.71 1.99
C SER A 281 -10.50 -27.55 2.32
N ILE A 282 -11.01 -26.53 3.01
CA ILE A 282 -10.30 -25.27 3.26
C ILE A 282 -10.00 -25.13 4.75
N PHE A 283 -8.74 -24.86 5.09
CA PHE A 283 -8.30 -24.61 6.46
C PHE A 283 -7.63 -23.24 6.56
N ILE A 284 -8.10 -22.42 7.49
CA ILE A 284 -7.69 -21.03 7.65
C ILE A 284 -7.13 -20.81 9.05
N ARG A 285 -5.93 -20.24 9.16
CA ARG A 285 -5.37 -19.72 10.42
C ARG A 285 -4.70 -18.40 10.15
N ARG A 286 -5.20 -17.31 10.75
CA ARG A 286 -4.58 -15.99 10.59
C ARG A 286 -4.87 -15.06 11.76
N ALA A 287 -3.99 -14.09 11.95
CA ALA A 287 -4.09 -13.02 12.94
C ALA A 287 -3.32 -11.77 12.46
N GLY A 288 -3.48 -10.64 13.16
CA GLY A 288 -2.90 -9.35 12.82
C GLY A 288 -3.96 -8.25 12.66
N PRO A 289 -3.63 -7.10 12.08
CA PRO A 289 -4.56 -5.98 11.94
C PRO A 289 -5.92 -6.39 11.35
N ASN A 290 -7.00 -6.10 12.08
CA ASN A 290 -8.39 -6.38 11.70
C ASN A 290 -8.71 -7.86 11.41
N TYR A 291 -7.99 -8.80 12.03
CA TYR A 291 -8.20 -10.22 11.78
C TYR A 291 -9.58 -10.73 12.20
N GLN A 292 -10.20 -10.14 13.21
CA GLN A 292 -11.52 -10.53 13.71
C GLN A 292 -12.57 -10.43 12.58
N GLU A 293 -12.55 -9.32 11.85
CA GLU A 293 -13.41 -9.08 10.69
C GLU A 293 -13.06 -10.01 9.53
N GLY A 294 -11.77 -10.19 9.23
CA GLY A 294 -11.31 -11.15 8.22
C GLY A 294 -11.81 -12.57 8.48
N LEU A 295 -11.65 -13.07 9.70
CA LEU A 295 -12.13 -14.40 10.09
C LEU A 295 -13.67 -14.49 10.07
N ARG A 296 -14.39 -13.42 10.43
CA ARG A 296 -15.85 -13.36 10.35
C ARG A 296 -16.33 -13.55 8.90
N VAL A 297 -15.80 -12.77 7.96
CA VAL A 297 -16.21 -12.87 6.54
C VAL A 297 -15.86 -14.23 5.92
N MET A 298 -14.76 -14.86 6.35
CA MET A 298 -14.41 -16.21 5.93
C MET A 298 -15.38 -17.28 6.44
N ARG A 299 -15.82 -17.18 7.71
CA ARG A 299 -16.84 -18.09 8.27
C ARG A 299 -18.17 -17.95 7.55
N GLU A 300 -18.60 -16.72 7.29
CA GLU A 300 -19.83 -16.44 6.56
C GLU A 300 -19.77 -16.97 5.12
N ALA A 301 -18.64 -16.77 4.43
CA ALA A 301 -18.42 -17.36 3.12
C ALA A 301 -18.49 -18.89 3.18
N GLY A 302 -17.84 -19.52 4.16
CA GLY A 302 -17.85 -20.98 4.36
C GLY A 302 -19.25 -21.58 4.44
N ASN A 303 -20.19 -20.92 5.12
CA ASN A 303 -21.59 -21.37 5.22
C ASN A 303 -22.31 -21.42 3.86
N THR A 304 -21.83 -20.65 2.88
CA THR A 304 -22.46 -20.53 1.55
C THR A 304 -21.72 -21.28 0.45
N LEU A 305 -20.44 -21.63 0.64
CA LEU A 305 -19.58 -22.21 -0.41
C LEU A 305 -19.90 -23.67 -0.72
N GLY A 306 -20.56 -24.40 0.17
CA GLY A 306 -20.90 -25.82 -0.04
C GLY A 306 -19.70 -26.78 0.05
N VAL A 307 -18.56 -26.30 0.54
CA VAL A 307 -17.36 -27.11 0.84
C VAL A 307 -16.96 -26.97 2.31
N PRO A 308 -16.25 -27.94 2.92
CA PRO A 308 -15.77 -27.81 4.30
C PRO A 308 -14.80 -26.64 4.46
N VAL A 309 -15.11 -25.71 5.39
CA VAL A 309 -14.25 -24.56 5.73
C VAL A 309 -14.03 -24.49 7.24
N HIS A 310 -12.78 -24.54 7.67
CA HIS A 310 -12.39 -24.50 9.08
C HIS A 310 -11.57 -23.23 9.38
N VAL A 311 -12.03 -22.39 10.31
CA VAL A 311 -11.48 -21.04 10.55
C VAL A 311 -10.98 -20.86 11.98
N PHE A 312 -9.68 -20.58 12.13
CA PHE A 312 -8.97 -20.45 13.40
C PHE A 312 -8.26 -19.10 13.54
N GLY A 313 -8.16 -18.59 14.77
CA GLY A 313 -7.48 -17.35 15.13
C GLY A 313 -6.13 -17.55 15.85
N PRO A 314 -5.61 -16.51 16.52
CA PRO A 314 -4.32 -16.54 17.21
C PRO A 314 -4.28 -17.45 18.44
N GLU A 315 -5.43 -17.88 18.96
CA GLU A 315 -5.52 -18.89 20.01
C GLU A 315 -4.98 -20.26 19.56
N THR A 316 -5.03 -20.53 18.26
CA THR A 316 -4.56 -21.77 17.63
C THR A 316 -3.11 -21.61 17.15
N HIS A 317 -2.26 -22.62 17.43
CA HIS A 317 -0.88 -22.66 16.95
C HIS A 317 -0.82 -22.58 15.42
N MET A 318 0.17 -21.85 14.88
CA MET A 318 0.24 -21.48 13.46
C MET A 318 0.02 -22.66 12.50
N THR A 319 0.83 -23.69 12.67
CA THR A 319 0.92 -24.91 11.85
C THR A 319 -0.09 -25.99 12.21
N ALA A 320 -0.87 -25.82 13.28
CA ALA A 320 -1.80 -26.87 13.75
C ALA A 320 -2.84 -27.25 12.69
N ILE A 321 -3.21 -26.32 11.80
CA ILE A 321 -4.13 -26.57 10.70
C ILE A 321 -3.56 -27.52 9.64
N VAL A 322 -2.23 -27.66 9.53
CA VAL A 322 -1.59 -28.63 8.63
C VAL A 322 -1.86 -30.04 9.14
N ALA A 323 -1.59 -30.28 10.44
CA ALA A 323 -1.88 -31.57 11.07
C ALA A 323 -3.37 -31.92 11.04
N MET A 324 -4.25 -30.94 11.21
CA MET A 324 -5.71 -31.12 11.07
C MET A 324 -6.09 -31.53 9.63
N ALA A 325 -5.57 -30.82 8.63
CA ALA A 325 -5.89 -31.08 7.24
C ALA A 325 -5.38 -32.45 6.75
N LEU A 326 -4.25 -32.91 7.30
CA LEU A 326 -3.68 -34.23 7.02
C LEU A 326 -4.20 -35.35 7.94
N ASN A 327 -5.26 -35.09 8.72
CA ASN A 327 -5.88 -36.04 9.65
C ASN A 327 -4.90 -36.64 10.69
N ARG A 328 -3.87 -35.87 11.07
CA ARG A 328 -2.91 -36.23 12.13
C ARG A 328 -3.34 -35.71 13.50
N LYS A 329 -4.27 -34.75 13.52
CA LYS A 329 -4.84 -34.14 14.73
C LYS A 329 -6.33 -33.92 14.54
N GLU A 330 -7.12 -34.16 15.59
CA GLU A 330 -8.56 -33.87 15.55
C GLU A 330 -8.82 -32.37 15.41
N ILE A 331 -9.85 -32.04 14.64
CA ILE A 331 -10.36 -30.68 14.52
C ILE A 331 -11.07 -30.34 15.83
N PRO A 332 -10.58 -29.38 16.63
CA PRO A 332 -11.21 -29.05 17.89
C PRO A 332 -12.63 -28.55 17.63
N LYS A 333 -13.58 -28.92 18.49
CA LYS A 333 -14.88 -28.25 18.53
C LYS A 333 -14.60 -26.77 18.77
N LEU A 334 -15.04 -25.91 17.85
CA LEU A 334 -14.81 -24.46 17.89
C LEU A 334 -15.02 -23.98 19.34
N PRO A 335 -14.00 -23.38 19.99
CA PRO A 335 -14.22 -22.77 21.30
C PRO A 335 -15.33 -21.74 21.16
N GLU A 336 -16.22 -21.65 22.17
CA GLU A 336 -17.17 -20.55 22.26
C GLU A 336 -16.43 -19.24 22.03
N THR A 337 -17.02 -18.37 21.23
CA THR A 337 -16.43 -17.10 20.83
C THR A 337 -16.25 -16.27 22.10
N LYS A 338 -15.06 -16.35 22.73
CA LYS A 338 -14.69 -15.40 23.77
C LYS A 338 -14.61 -14.05 23.09
N LEU A 339 -15.64 -13.22 23.25
CA LEU A 339 -15.70 -11.79 22.93
C LEU A 339 -14.57 -11.08 23.69
N THR A 340 -13.33 -11.23 23.21
CA THR A 340 -12.12 -10.81 23.91
C THR A 340 -11.52 -9.62 23.19
N THR A 341 -12.14 -8.46 23.43
CA THR A 341 -11.49 -7.15 23.34
C THR A 341 -12.36 -6.05 23.93
N ALA A 342 -13.70 -6.19 23.86
CA ALA A 342 -14.62 -5.21 24.46
C ALA A 342 -14.42 -5.05 25.97
N ASN A 343 -14.15 -6.13 26.72
CA ASN A 343 -14.05 -6.06 28.18
C ASN A 343 -12.71 -5.53 28.72
N PHE A 344 -11.65 -5.43 27.91
CA PHE A 344 -10.36 -4.86 28.35
C PHE A 344 -10.28 -3.34 28.10
N LEU A 345 -11.14 -2.80 27.23
CA LEU A 345 -11.15 -1.40 26.81
C LEU A 345 -12.31 -0.59 27.39
N LEU A 346 -13.24 -1.23 28.11
CA LEU A 346 -14.34 -0.57 28.80
C LEU A 346 -13.97 -0.34 30.28
N PRO A 347 -13.97 0.89 30.79
CA PRO A 347 -13.85 1.12 32.22
C PRO A 347 -15.19 0.76 32.90
N GLY A 348 -15.16 -0.22 33.81
CA GLY A 348 -16.14 -0.31 34.90
C GLY A 348 -16.77 -1.69 35.14
N HIS A 349 -16.29 -2.37 36.19
CA HIS A 349 -17.09 -3.09 37.19
C HIS A 349 -16.31 -2.99 38.53
N MET A 350 -16.22 -1.77 39.07
CA MET A 350 -15.89 -1.52 40.46
C MET A 350 -17.07 -0.73 41.02
N GLY A 351 -17.64 -1.24 42.12
CA GLY A 351 -18.95 -0.87 42.64
C GLY A 351 -19.15 0.62 42.83
N ALA A 352 -20.35 1.07 42.47
CA ALA A 352 -20.89 2.34 42.88
C ALA A 352 -21.19 2.26 44.38
N ASP A 353 -20.23 2.64 45.23
CA ASP A 353 -20.43 3.00 46.65
C ASP A 353 -19.11 3.52 47.25
N ALA A 354 -18.51 4.57 46.65
CA ALA A 354 -17.33 5.22 47.25
C ALA A 354 -17.08 6.65 46.77
N PHE A 355 -18.11 7.45 46.49
CA PHE A 355 -17.93 8.89 46.30
C PHE A 355 -19.11 9.67 46.86
N SER A 356 -19.17 9.74 48.19
CA SER A 356 -19.78 10.89 48.86
C SER A 356 -18.84 11.33 50.00
N SER A 357 -18.72 12.65 50.16
CA SER A 357 -17.86 13.39 51.11
C SER A 357 -16.41 13.68 50.68
N ALA A 358 -16.22 14.86 50.09
CA ALA A 358 -15.30 15.88 50.62
C ALA A 358 -15.20 17.05 49.61
N SER A 359 -15.99 18.08 49.87
CA SER A 359 -15.89 19.41 49.28
C SER A 359 -14.81 20.25 49.96
N SER A 360 -14.29 21.20 49.17
CA SER A 360 -13.62 22.47 49.54
C SER A 360 -12.31 22.43 50.32
N ASN A 361 -11.22 22.85 49.68
CA ASN A 361 -10.44 24.00 50.15
C ASN A 361 -9.61 24.62 49.01
N LEU A 362 -9.90 25.90 48.76
CA LEU A 362 -9.18 26.85 47.90
C LEU A 362 -7.96 27.37 48.66
N ILE A 363 -6.74 27.25 48.11
CA ILE A 363 -5.62 28.15 48.45
C ILE A 363 -4.74 28.44 47.21
N ALA A 364 -4.75 29.73 46.86
CA ALA A 364 -3.72 30.62 46.31
C ALA A 364 -2.61 30.13 45.36
N SER A 365 -2.52 30.86 44.24
CA SER A 365 -1.42 30.96 43.28
C SER A 365 -0.11 31.46 43.89
N PRO A 366 1.05 31.15 43.27
CA PRO A 366 2.16 32.09 43.23
C PRO A 366 2.53 32.49 41.80
N THR A 367 2.51 33.80 41.66
CA THR A 367 3.24 34.73 40.79
C THR A 367 4.45 34.21 40.01
N ILE A 368 4.43 34.60 38.73
CA ILE A 368 5.50 34.55 37.74
C ILE A 368 6.60 35.55 38.12
N ASN A 369 7.85 35.10 38.19
CA ASN A 369 9.03 35.96 38.14
C ASN A 369 9.84 35.65 36.89
N ASN A 370 9.77 36.59 35.93
CA ASN A 370 10.63 36.68 34.77
C ASN A 370 11.98 37.28 35.18
N SER A 371 13.05 36.53 34.99
CA SER A 371 14.37 37.06 34.64
C SER A 371 15.29 35.89 34.32
N PHE A 372 15.75 35.74 33.09
CA PHE A 372 17.14 35.37 32.79
C PHE A 372 17.43 35.57 31.29
N SER A 373 18.38 36.46 31.05
CA SER A 373 18.95 36.88 29.77
C SER A 373 19.80 35.76 29.14
N PRO A 374 19.93 35.70 27.80
CA PRO A 374 20.75 34.69 27.14
C PRO A 374 22.22 35.14 27.12
N SER A 375 23.09 34.37 27.76
CA SER A 375 24.53 34.45 27.51
C SER A 375 24.90 33.36 26.50
N PHE A 376 25.16 33.78 25.26
CA PHE A 376 25.81 32.96 24.26
C PHE A 376 27.28 32.81 24.66
N SER A 377 27.72 31.57 24.92
CA SER A 377 29.12 31.20 24.81
C SER A 377 29.24 30.03 23.85
N SER A 378 29.95 30.31 22.76
CA SER A 378 30.40 29.38 21.73
C SER A 378 31.52 28.49 22.24
N GLU A 379 31.68 27.33 21.59
CA GLU A 379 32.76 26.32 21.72
C GLU A 379 32.43 25.09 22.58
N ALA A 380 31.61 24.19 22.01
CA ALA A 380 31.67 22.78 22.39
C ALA A 380 32.79 22.11 21.59
N LYS A 381 33.90 21.80 22.27
CA LYS A 381 34.99 20.96 21.78
C LYS A 381 34.45 19.57 21.43
N VAL A 382 34.68 19.13 20.20
CA VAL A 382 34.43 17.75 19.77
C VAL A 382 35.55 16.87 20.33
N GLU A 383 35.33 16.28 21.50
CA GLU A 383 36.14 15.16 21.97
C GLU A 383 35.74 13.91 21.17
N GLN A 384 36.74 13.27 20.55
CA GLN A 384 36.59 11.98 19.89
C GLN A 384 36.23 10.91 20.93
N ASN A 385 34.94 10.67 21.12
CA ASN A 385 34.44 9.54 21.91
C ASN A 385 34.74 8.24 21.17
N ILE A 386 35.70 7.48 21.70
CA ILE A 386 35.82 6.04 21.46
C ILE A 386 34.55 5.42 22.05
N GLU A 387 33.60 5.02 21.21
CA GLU A 387 32.29 4.53 21.65
C GLU A 387 32.38 3.23 22.46
N ASP A 388 31.78 3.28 23.64
CA ASP A 388 31.54 2.15 24.52
C ASP A 388 30.55 1.18 23.85
N LYS A 389 31.07 0.04 23.33
CA LYS A 389 30.30 -0.98 22.57
C LYS A 389 29.13 -1.61 23.34
N ASN A 390 28.96 -1.27 24.62
CA ASN A 390 27.98 -1.85 25.53
C ASN A 390 26.71 -1.00 25.73
N LYS A 391 26.53 0.11 24.99
CA LYS A 391 25.30 0.92 25.11
C LYS A 391 24.08 0.21 24.50
N PRO A 392 22.90 0.26 25.16
CA PRO A 392 21.68 -0.29 24.59
C PRO A 392 21.24 0.51 23.35
N LEU A 393 20.74 -0.19 22.32
CA LEU A 393 20.24 0.47 21.09
C LEU A 393 19.03 1.35 21.39
N PHE A 394 18.14 0.89 22.26
CA PHE A 394 16.90 1.56 22.60
C PHE A 394 16.71 1.65 24.10
N THR A 395 16.18 2.79 24.52
CA THR A 395 15.80 3.13 25.90
C THR A 395 14.43 3.80 25.92
N SER A 396 13.85 3.99 27.10
CA SER A 396 12.59 4.73 27.24
C SER A 396 12.71 6.23 26.91
N SER A 397 13.93 6.76 26.71
CA SER A 397 14.18 8.13 26.26
C SER A 397 14.52 8.26 24.78
N THR A 398 14.71 7.15 24.05
CA THR A 398 15.06 7.14 22.61
C THR A 398 14.07 7.95 21.78
N LYS A 399 14.58 8.76 20.85
CA LYS A 399 13.81 9.62 19.95
C LYS A 399 14.11 9.29 18.50
N ALA A 400 13.04 9.16 17.71
CA ALA A 400 13.10 8.77 16.32
C ALA A 400 12.61 9.87 15.38
N ILE A 401 13.24 9.96 14.22
CA ILE A 401 12.71 10.64 13.04
C ILE A 401 12.22 9.57 12.06
N VAL A 402 11.04 9.78 11.47
CA VAL A 402 10.48 8.85 10.48
C VAL A 402 10.62 9.45 9.08
N TRP A 403 11.32 8.78 8.20
CA TRP A 403 11.36 9.14 6.77
C TRP A 403 10.16 8.49 6.08
N GLY A 404 9.30 9.30 5.46
CA GLY A 404 8.07 8.90 4.76
C GLY A 404 6.79 9.31 5.49
N MET A 405 5.70 9.47 4.74
CA MET A 405 4.38 9.85 5.27
C MET A 405 3.64 8.63 5.85
N GLN A 406 4.11 8.13 6.99
CA GLN A 406 3.60 6.89 7.63
C GLN A 406 2.78 7.17 8.90
N SER A 407 1.64 7.85 8.74
CA SER A 407 0.80 8.25 9.88
C SER A 407 0.33 7.08 10.75
N ARG A 408 -0.08 5.95 10.14
CA ARG A 408 -0.51 4.77 10.92
C ARG A 408 0.62 4.15 11.74
N ALA A 409 1.82 4.05 11.17
CA ALA A 409 2.99 3.52 11.87
C ALA A 409 3.39 4.43 13.03
N VAL A 410 3.42 5.76 12.79
CA VAL A 410 3.70 6.75 13.82
C VAL A 410 2.67 6.68 14.94
N GLN A 411 1.37 6.71 14.62
CA GLN A 411 0.31 6.60 15.64
C GLN A 411 0.47 5.31 16.47
N SER A 412 0.72 4.18 15.80
CA SER A 412 0.94 2.91 16.48
C SER A 412 2.16 2.93 17.42
N MET A 413 3.25 3.62 17.06
CA MET A 413 4.40 3.86 17.94
C MET A 413 4.01 4.69 19.17
N LEU A 414 3.24 5.76 18.98
CA LEU A 414 2.77 6.63 20.06
C LEU A 414 1.83 5.88 21.02
N ASP A 415 0.95 5.03 20.49
CA ASP A 415 0.05 4.22 21.32
C ASP A 415 0.87 3.23 22.16
N PHE A 416 1.87 2.58 21.56
CA PHE A 416 2.79 1.71 22.27
C PHE A 416 3.56 2.46 23.37
N ASP A 417 4.08 3.64 23.05
CA ASP A 417 4.81 4.48 24.00
C ASP A 417 3.92 4.85 25.20
N PHE A 418 2.64 5.18 24.96
CA PHE A 418 1.67 5.48 26.00
C PHE A 418 1.34 4.25 26.85
N ALA A 419 1.09 3.09 26.22
CA ALA A 419 0.86 1.83 26.94
C ALA A 419 2.08 1.37 27.75
N CYS A 420 3.29 1.73 27.31
CA CYS A 420 4.54 1.52 28.05
C CYS A 420 4.75 2.52 29.19
N SER A 421 3.82 3.45 29.43
CA SER A 421 3.94 4.53 30.42
C SER A 421 5.19 5.41 30.20
N ARG A 422 5.60 5.62 28.95
CA ARG A 422 6.70 6.55 28.65
C ARG A 422 6.29 7.98 29.00
N LYS A 423 7.27 8.80 29.39
CA LYS A 423 7.04 10.22 29.73
C LYS A 423 6.81 11.08 28.50
N GLU A 424 7.42 10.71 27.38
CA GLU A 424 7.39 11.45 26.14
C GLU A 424 7.29 10.49 24.95
N TRP A 425 6.70 10.96 23.85
CA TRP A 425 6.59 10.21 22.61
C TRP A 425 7.95 9.94 21.95
N SER A 426 8.06 8.79 21.29
CA SER A 426 9.27 8.40 20.57
C SER A 426 9.49 9.19 19.28
N VAL A 427 8.45 9.48 18.51
CA VAL A 427 8.58 10.14 17.20
C VAL A 427 8.57 11.65 17.35
N VAL A 428 9.69 12.30 17.06
CA VAL A 428 9.83 13.76 17.22
C VAL A 428 9.61 14.55 15.94
N ALA A 429 9.81 13.90 14.79
CA ALA A 429 9.58 14.50 13.48
C ALA A 429 9.34 13.45 12.40
N MET A 430 8.79 13.90 11.28
CA MET A 430 8.73 13.15 10.04
C MET A 430 9.43 13.92 8.91
N ILE A 431 9.95 13.20 7.93
CA ILE A 431 10.53 13.78 6.70
C ILE A 431 9.70 13.29 5.51
N TYR A 432 9.18 14.20 4.70
CA TYR A 432 8.44 13.86 3.49
C TYR A 432 8.73 14.86 2.37
N PRO A 433 9.52 14.50 1.34
CA PRO A 433 10.08 15.45 0.38
C PRO A 433 9.05 16.04 -0.60
N PHE A 434 7.86 15.44 -0.69
CA PHE A 434 6.82 15.82 -1.64
C PHE A 434 5.85 16.89 -1.12
N SER A 435 5.91 17.23 0.17
CA SER A 435 5.13 18.33 0.73
C SER A 435 6.02 19.39 1.39
N GLY A 436 5.49 20.60 1.53
CA GLY A 436 6.15 21.63 2.33
C GLY A 436 6.08 21.32 3.82
N ASP A 437 6.85 22.07 4.61
CA ASP A 437 6.84 21.97 6.07
C ASP A 437 5.44 22.20 6.64
N HIS A 438 4.96 21.25 7.45
CA HIS A 438 3.65 21.34 8.10
C HIS A 438 3.66 20.54 9.41
N LYS A 439 2.52 20.49 10.11
CA LYS A 439 2.34 19.67 11.31
C LYS A 439 1.25 18.66 11.07
N GLN A 440 1.51 17.41 11.46
CA GLN A 440 0.55 16.32 11.38
C GLN A 440 -0.04 16.06 12.77
N LYS A 441 -1.36 15.87 12.82
CA LYS A 441 -2.08 15.52 14.06
C LYS A 441 -1.91 14.04 14.38
N PHE A 442 -1.71 13.76 15.67
CA PHE A 442 -1.62 12.43 16.26
C PHE A 442 -2.26 12.42 17.65
N TYR A 443 -2.43 11.23 18.23
CA TYR A 443 -2.90 11.05 19.60
C TYR A 443 -1.79 10.58 20.54
N TRP A 444 -1.78 11.14 21.75
CA TRP A 444 -1.05 10.65 22.91
C TRP A 444 -2.08 10.23 23.97
N GLY A 445 -2.41 8.94 23.98
CA GLY A 445 -3.57 8.43 24.70
C GLY A 445 -4.86 9.00 24.09
N HIS A 446 -5.49 9.95 24.77
CA HIS A 446 -6.70 10.63 24.29
C HIS A 446 -6.46 12.09 23.84
N LYS A 447 -5.24 12.60 24.02
CA LYS A 447 -4.90 14.00 23.71
C LYS A 447 -4.35 14.14 22.31
N GLU A 448 -4.89 15.06 21.51
CA GLU A 448 -4.29 15.44 20.23
C GLU A 448 -2.94 16.15 20.45
N ILE A 449 -1.92 15.73 19.70
CA ILE A 449 -0.60 16.34 19.62
C ILE A 449 -0.25 16.64 18.16
N LEU A 450 0.77 17.47 17.95
CA LEU A 450 1.25 17.86 16.62
C LEU A 450 2.72 17.46 16.47
N ILE A 451 3.02 16.62 15.48
CA ILE A 451 4.40 16.26 15.11
C ILE A 451 4.76 17.02 13.83
N PRO A 452 5.91 17.73 13.77
CA PRO A 452 6.34 18.44 12.59
C PRO A 452 6.75 17.47 11.47
N VAL A 453 6.36 17.81 10.24
CA VAL A 453 6.78 17.14 9.01
C VAL A 453 7.63 18.13 8.22
N TYR A 454 8.82 17.72 7.84
CA TYR A 454 9.78 18.55 7.11
C TYR A 454 9.95 18.06 5.69
N LYS A 455 10.16 19.00 4.76
CA LYS A 455 10.54 18.67 3.39
C LYS A 455 11.98 18.15 3.32
N ASN A 456 12.91 18.80 4.02
CA ASN A 456 14.34 18.47 3.99
C ASN A 456 14.77 17.75 5.26
N MET A 457 15.67 16.76 5.12
CA MET A 457 16.25 16.04 6.26
C MET A 457 17.10 16.97 7.14
N SER A 458 17.86 17.89 6.54
CA SER A 458 18.72 18.84 7.25
C SER A 458 17.95 19.66 8.30
N ASP A 459 16.76 20.15 7.94
CA ASP A 459 15.91 20.94 8.83
C ASP A 459 15.39 20.11 10.01
N ALA A 460 15.03 18.84 9.75
CA ALA A 460 14.59 17.91 10.78
C ALA A 460 15.71 17.59 11.77
N MET A 461 16.91 17.30 11.27
CA MET A 461 18.09 16.96 12.09
C MET A 461 18.52 18.16 12.96
N LEU A 462 18.55 19.36 12.38
CA LEU A 462 18.92 20.60 13.08
C LEU A 462 17.93 20.93 14.21
N LYS A 463 16.63 20.80 13.97
CA LYS A 463 15.59 21.14 14.96
C LYS A 463 15.37 20.04 16.00
N HIS A 464 15.86 18.83 15.78
CA HIS A 464 15.70 17.68 16.68
C HIS A 464 17.05 17.00 16.97
N PRO A 465 18.00 17.70 17.62
CA PRO A 465 19.33 17.16 17.92
C PRO A 465 19.30 15.94 18.85
N GLN A 466 18.21 15.75 19.59
CA GLN A 466 17.99 14.62 20.48
C GLN A 466 17.61 13.31 19.77
N ALA A 467 17.30 13.35 18.47
CA ALA A 467 16.98 12.15 17.71
C ALA A 467 18.22 11.30 17.46
N ASP A 468 18.19 10.06 17.94
CA ASP A 468 19.27 9.06 17.83
C ASP A 468 18.90 7.89 16.89
N VAL A 469 17.64 7.81 16.47
CA VAL A 469 17.11 6.78 15.57
C VAL A 469 16.47 7.41 14.33
N LEU A 470 16.71 6.81 13.16
CA LEU A 470 15.94 7.10 11.95
C LEU A 470 15.23 5.82 11.46
N ILE A 471 13.91 5.90 11.26
CA ILE A 471 13.13 4.82 10.67
C ILE A 471 12.82 5.18 9.22
N ASN A 472 13.41 4.42 8.29
CA ASN A 472 13.38 4.71 6.87
C ASN A 472 12.30 3.89 6.14
N PHE A 473 11.18 4.53 5.81
CA PHE A 473 10.12 3.97 4.95
C PHE A 473 10.23 4.45 3.49
N ALA A 474 11.42 4.84 3.04
CA ALA A 474 11.68 5.06 1.63
C ALA A 474 11.37 3.82 0.80
N SER A 475 11.03 4.02 -0.47
CA SER A 475 10.86 2.90 -1.41
C SER A 475 12.21 2.23 -1.69
N LEU A 476 12.21 1.00 -2.21
CA LEU A 476 13.43 0.30 -2.61
C LEU A 476 14.36 1.11 -3.54
N ARG A 477 13.78 2.04 -4.31
CA ARG A 477 14.48 2.92 -5.26
C ARG A 477 15.13 4.14 -4.60
N SER A 478 14.67 4.54 -3.42
CA SER A 478 15.10 5.76 -2.71
C SER A 478 15.72 5.48 -1.33
N ALA A 479 15.63 4.23 -0.86
CA ALA A 479 16.15 3.79 0.44
C ALA A 479 17.68 3.89 0.51
N TYR A 480 18.39 3.65 -0.60
CA TYR A 480 19.84 3.83 -0.65
C TYR A 480 20.22 5.29 -0.38
N ASP A 481 19.75 6.23 -1.22
CA ASP A 481 20.14 7.64 -1.12
C ASP A 481 19.74 8.27 0.21
N SER A 482 18.51 8.01 0.68
CA SER A 482 18.04 8.51 1.98
C SER A 482 18.86 7.96 3.16
N THR A 483 19.33 6.72 3.09
CA THR A 483 20.21 6.13 4.12
C THR A 483 21.60 6.75 4.06
N ILE A 484 22.17 6.93 2.85
CA ILE A 484 23.47 7.58 2.69
C ILE A 484 23.43 9.04 3.17
N GLU A 485 22.35 9.77 2.88
CA GLU A 485 22.13 11.13 3.39
C GLU A 485 22.05 11.13 4.92
N THR A 486 21.32 10.18 5.52
CA THR A 486 21.20 10.05 6.98
C THR A 486 22.57 9.84 7.64
N LEU A 487 23.46 9.07 7.02
CA LEU A 487 24.81 8.80 7.53
C LEU A 487 25.74 10.03 7.59
N LEU A 488 25.32 11.17 7.01
CA LEU A 488 26.00 12.45 7.17
C LEU A 488 25.74 13.10 8.54
N TYR A 489 24.69 12.69 9.25
CA TYR A 489 24.28 13.27 10.53
C TYR A 489 24.72 12.38 11.70
N PRO A 490 25.79 12.76 12.45
CA PRO A 490 26.39 11.88 13.46
C PRO A 490 25.49 11.60 14.68
N GLN A 491 24.45 12.43 14.89
CA GLN A 491 23.45 12.24 15.95
C GLN A 491 22.68 10.93 15.79
N ILE A 492 22.48 10.44 14.57
CA ILE A 492 21.79 9.18 14.30
C ILE A 492 22.75 8.01 14.53
N ARG A 493 22.42 7.16 15.50
CA ARG A 493 23.19 5.97 15.86
C ARG A 493 22.57 4.67 15.36
N THR A 494 21.26 4.67 15.09
CA THR A 494 20.54 3.51 14.54
C THR A 494 19.65 3.91 13.37
N ILE A 495 19.72 3.17 12.27
CA ILE A 495 18.83 3.31 11.11
C ILE A 495 18.06 2.00 10.92
N ALA A 496 16.74 2.06 10.85
CA ALA A 496 15.92 0.92 10.48
C ALA A 496 15.43 1.09 9.03
N ILE A 497 15.84 0.19 8.12
CA ILE A 497 15.50 0.26 6.70
C ILE A 497 14.37 -0.73 6.42
N ILE A 498 13.16 -0.22 6.17
CA ILE A 498 11.96 -1.05 6.05
C ILE A 498 11.82 -1.66 4.65
N ALA A 499 12.33 -0.98 3.62
CA ALA A 499 12.18 -1.37 2.22
C ALA A 499 12.75 -2.76 1.92
N GLU A 500 11.97 -3.57 1.20
CA GLU A 500 12.39 -4.85 0.62
C GLU A 500 12.71 -4.67 -0.87
N GLY A 501 13.66 -5.46 -1.39
CA GLY A 501 14.05 -5.40 -2.81
C GLY A 501 15.10 -4.32 -3.11
N ILE A 502 15.97 -3.98 -2.16
CA ILE A 502 17.15 -3.15 -2.44
C ILE A 502 18.22 -4.05 -3.07
N PRO A 503 18.85 -3.65 -4.19
CA PRO A 503 19.95 -4.39 -4.80
C PRO A 503 21.06 -4.72 -3.80
N GLU A 504 21.55 -5.96 -3.83
CA GLU A 504 22.55 -6.49 -2.89
C GLU A 504 23.80 -5.60 -2.83
N ASN A 505 24.26 -5.12 -4.00
CA ASN A 505 25.45 -4.25 -4.11
C ASN A 505 25.25 -2.91 -3.40
N LEU A 506 24.06 -2.32 -3.48
CA LEU A 506 23.74 -1.08 -2.78
C LEU A 506 23.69 -1.31 -1.27
N THR A 507 23.13 -2.44 -0.82
CA THR A 507 23.11 -2.82 0.59
C THR A 507 24.52 -3.03 1.16
N ARG A 508 25.41 -3.70 0.41
CA ARG A 508 26.84 -3.85 0.77
C ARG A 508 27.54 -2.49 0.98
N LEU A 509 27.28 -1.52 0.11
CA LEU A 509 27.80 -0.14 0.23
C LEU A 509 27.25 0.57 1.48
N MET A 510 25.95 0.43 1.77
CA MET A 510 25.34 0.99 2.99
C MET A 510 25.98 0.40 4.25
N ILE A 511 26.18 -0.92 4.28
CA ILE A 511 26.83 -1.62 5.40
C ILE A 511 28.25 -1.09 5.64
N LYS A 512 29.06 -0.98 4.58
CA LYS A 512 30.44 -0.46 4.69
C LYS A 512 30.44 0.95 5.28
N LYS A 513 29.61 1.85 4.74
CA LYS A 513 29.54 3.24 5.21
C LYS A 513 29.00 3.35 6.63
N ALA A 514 27.96 2.59 6.99
CA ALA A 514 27.41 2.57 8.35
C ALA A 514 28.43 2.06 9.36
N LYS A 515 29.15 0.97 9.05
CA LYS A 515 30.23 0.43 9.89
C LYS A 515 31.34 1.45 10.12
N ASN A 516 31.75 2.17 9.08
CA ASN A 516 32.77 3.23 9.19
C ASN A 516 32.32 4.42 10.08
N LYS A 517 31.01 4.64 10.21
CA LYS A 517 30.40 5.70 11.04
C LYS A 517 29.95 5.19 12.43
N GLY A 518 30.12 3.90 12.72
CA GLY A 518 29.62 3.27 13.94
C GLY A 518 28.09 3.23 14.05
N VAL A 519 27.37 3.29 12.93
CA VAL A 519 25.89 3.31 12.91
C VAL A 519 25.35 1.89 12.78
N THR A 520 24.40 1.54 13.64
CA THR A 520 23.69 0.26 13.58
C THR A 520 22.59 0.31 12.51
N VAL A 521 22.54 -0.69 11.64
CA VAL A 521 21.50 -0.78 10.58
C VAL A 521 20.66 -2.03 10.81
N ILE A 522 19.38 -1.86 11.13
CA ILE A 522 18.40 -2.96 11.21
C ILE A 522 17.65 -3.02 9.89
N GLY A 523 17.68 -4.15 9.19
CA GLY A 523 17.21 -4.28 7.80
C GLY A 523 18.36 -4.24 6.79
N PRO A 524 18.10 -4.14 5.47
CA PRO A 524 16.81 -3.89 4.83
C PRO A 524 15.81 -5.06 4.90
N ALA A 525 14.64 -4.91 4.27
CA ALA A 525 13.58 -5.92 4.24
C ALA A 525 13.14 -6.40 5.63
N THR A 526 12.94 -5.46 6.55
CA THR A 526 12.54 -5.75 7.94
C THR A 526 11.31 -4.97 8.37
N VAL A 527 10.57 -5.53 9.32
CA VAL A 527 9.57 -4.75 10.09
C VAL A 527 10.24 -3.87 11.17
N GLY A 528 11.47 -4.20 11.56
CA GLY A 528 12.25 -3.53 12.59
C GLY A 528 12.48 -4.41 13.83
N GLY A 529 11.99 -3.94 14.97
CA GLY A 529 12.22 -4.55 16.28
C GLY A 529 11.39 -3.89 17.38
N ILE A 530 11.32 -4.54 18.52
CA ILE A 530 10.56 -4.08 19.69
C ILE A 530 11.34 -4.34 20.97
N LYS A 531 11.41 -3.31 21.81
CA LYS A 531 11.92 -3.39 23.18
C LYS A 531 10.78 -2.99 24.13
N PRO A 532 10.01 -3.96 24.64
CA PRO A 532 8.90 -3.72 25.56
C PRO A 532 9.23 -2.75 26.71
N GLY A 533 8.35 -1.78 26.94
CA GLY A 533 8.55 -0.70 27.92
C GLY A 533 9.47 0.44 27.45
N CYS A 534 10.16 0.28 26.31
CA CYS A 534 11.15 1.25 25.84
C CYS A 534 10.80 1.86 24.49
N PHE A 535 10.81 1.08 23.40
CA PHE A 535 10.65 1.61 22.04
C PHE A 535 10.25 0.49 21.08
N LYS A 536 9.48 0.83 20.05
CA LYS A 536 9.22 -0.07 18.92
C LYS A 536 9.52 0.65 17.60
N ILE A 537 10.03 -0.10 16.63
CA ILE A 537 10.29 0.43 15.29
C ILE A 537 9.02 0.25 14.44
N GLY A 538 8.43 1.37 14.04
CA GLY A 538 7.36 1.43 13.06
C GLY A 538 6.20 0.50 13.40
N ASN A 539 5.95 -0.46 12.51
CA ASN A 539 4.81 -1.37 12.57
C ASN A 539 5.04 -2.63 13.44
N THR A 540 6.21 -2.80 14.05
CA THR A 540 6.54 -4.04 14.79
C THR A 540 5.53 -4.31 15.91
N GLY A 541 5.04 -5.54 16.02
CA GLY A 541 4.03 -5.93 17.01
C GLY A 541 2.60 -5.55 16.63
N GLY A 542 2.40 -4.80 15.55
CA GLY A 542 1.10 -4.43 15.00
C GLY A 542 0.24 -3.54 15.90
N MET A 543 -1.06 -3.79 15.88
CA MET A 543 -2.08 -3.00 16.58
C MET A 543 -2.05 -3.22 18.10
N MET A 544 -2.70 -2.32 18.83
CA MET A 544 -2.72 -2.33 20.30
C MET A 544 -3.27 -3.64 20.89
N ASP A 545 -4.22 -4.29 20.22
CA ASP A 545 -4.77 -5.58 20.64
C ASP A 545 -3.70 -6.67 20.74
N ASN A 546 -2.78 -6.74 19.77
CA ASN A 546 -1.66 -7.68 19.80
C ASN A 546 -0.57 -7.27 20.80
N LEU A 547 -0.28 -5.97 20.91
CA LEU A 547 0.66 -5.46 21.91
C LEU A 547 0.23 -5.80 23.33
N LEU A 548 -1.07 -5.74 23.62
CA LEU A 548 -1.62 -6.10 24.92
C LEU A 548 -1.69 -7.62 25.11
N SER A 549 -2.18 -8.37 24.10
CA SER A 549 -2.33 -9.83 24.21
C SER A 549 -1.00 -10.56 24.35
N SER A 550 0.05 -10.09 23.66
CA SER A 550 1.43 -10.59 23.80
C SER A 550 2.20 -9.90 24.92
N LYS A 551 1.54 -9.04 25.72
CA LYS A 551 2.10 -8.32 26.86
C LYS A 551 3.40 -7.55 26.54
N LEU A 552 3.44 -6.89 25.39
CA LEU A 552 4.62 -6.17 24.87
C LEU A 552 4.78 -4.77 25.47
N HIS A 553 3.86 -4.31 26.33
CA HIS A 553 3.97 -3.02 27.01
C HIS A 553 4.98 -3.01 28.18
N ARG A 554 5.44 -4.19 28.63
CA ARG A 554 6.41 -4.34 29.72
C ARG A 554 7.47 -5.41 29.41
N PRO A 555 8.72 -5.24 29.89
CA PRO A 555 9.81 -6.16 29.59
C PRO A 555 9.70 -7.47 30.38
N GLY A 556 9.98 -8.58 29.70
CA GLY A 556 10.28 -9.88 30.32
C GLY A 556 11.78 -10.14 30.43
N SER A 557 12.21 -11.39 30.25
CA SER A 557 13.62 -11.81 30.38
C SER A 557 14.20 -12.45 29.13
N VAL A 558 13.40 -12.62 28.07
CA VAL A 558 13.75 -13.36 26.86
C VAL A 558 14.06 -12.39 25.71
N ALA A 559 15.24 -12.47 25.11
CA ALA A 559 15.54 -11.74 23.90
C ALA A 559 15.47 -12.65 22.67
N TYR A 560 15.08 -12.12 21.51
CA TYR A 560 15.12 -12.90 20.28
C TYR A 560 15.70 -12.13 19.10
N VAL A 561 16.20 -12.88 18.14
CA VAL A 561 16.61 -12.39 16.82
C VAL A 561 16.09 -13.33 15.74
N SER A 562 15.50 -12.76 14.69
CA SER A 562 14.85 -13.48 13.59
C SER A 562 15.22 -12.85 12.24
N ARG A 563 15.20 -13.59 11.14
CA ARG A 563 15.18 -12.99 9.78
C ARG A 563 13.80 -12.43 9.43
N SER A 564 12.77 -13.25 9.58
CA SER A 564 11.39 -12.89 9.18
C SER A 564 10.73 -11.93 10.17
N GLY A 565 10.20 -10.82 9.66
CA GLY A 565 9.36 -9.90 10.43
C GLY A 565 7.97 -10.47 10.77
N GLY A 566 7.40 -11.34 9.93
CA GLY A 566 6.15 -12.05 10.26
C GLY A 566 6.34 -13.01 11.43
N MET A 567 7.44 -13.76 11.43
CA MET A 567 7.75 -14.70 12.50
C MET A 567 8.21 -14.03 13.79
N SER A 568 8.79 -12.82 13.74
CA SER A 568 9.09 -12.07 14.97
C SER A 568 7.83 -11.81 15.79
N ASN A 569 6.70 -11.57 15.13
CA ASN A 569 5.43 -11.37 15.82
C ASN A 569 4.79 -12.67 16.31
N GLU A 570 4.99 -13.79 15.60
CA GLU A 570 4.63 -15.10 16.13
C GLU A 570 5.50 -15.48 17.33
N LEU A 571 6.81 -15.14 17.32
CA LEU A 571 7.70 -15.30 18.47
C LEU A 571 7.24 -14.46 19.67
N ASN A 572 6.75 -13.23 19.47
CA ASN A 572 6.14 -12.44 20.55
C ASN A 572 5.00 -13.22 21.24
N ASN A 573 4.12 -13.86 20.45
CA ASN A 573 3.01 -14.65 20.96
C ASN A 573 3.49 -15.97 21.62
N ILE A 574 4.43 -16.69 21.02
CA ILE A 574 4.98 -17.93 21.59
C ILE A 574 5.69 -17.64 22.92
N ILE A 575 6.58 -16.65 22.95
CA ILE A 575 7.37 -16.29 24.13
C ILE A 575 6.46 -15.77 25.25
N SER A 576 5.45 -14.94 24.94
CA SER A 576 4.53 -14.42 25.97
C SER A 576 3.66 -15.51 26.62
N ARG A 577 3.37 -16.61 25.90
CA ARG A 577 2.64 -17.77 26.44
C ARG A 577 3.54 -18.80 27.13
N SER A 578 4.83 -18.81 26.83
CA SER A 578 5.78 -19.78 27.38
C SER A 578 6.63 -19.23 28.52
N THR A 579 6.71 -17.91 28.70
CA THR A 579 7.65 -17.25 29.62
C THR A 579 7.04 -15.99 30.26
N ASN A 580 7.83 -15.19 30.99
CA ASN A 580 7.41 -13.85 31.46
C ASN A 580 7.33 -12.78 30.34
N GLY A 581 7.79 -13.09 29.12
CA GLY A 581 7.67 -12.23 27.95
C GLY A 581 9.01 -11.78 27.37
N VAL A 582 8.90 -10.96 26.32
CA VAL A 582 10.04 -10.45 25.54
C VAL A 582 10.72 -9.29 26.28
N TYR A 583 12.04 -9.28 26.32
CA TYR A 583 12.87 -8.15 26.76
C TYR A 583 13.27 -7.26 25.58
N GLU A 584 13.80 -7.85 24.51
CA GLU A 584 14.13 -7.18 23.25
C GLU A 584 14.04 -8.16 22.09
N GLY A 585 13.39 -7.77 21.00
CA GLY A 585 13.19 -8.58 19.81
C GLY A 585 13.58 -7.82 18.55
N VAL A 586 14.40 -8.42 17.69
CA VAL A 586 14.84 -7.81 16.42
C VAL A 586 14.59 -8.74 15.26
N ALA A 587 14.01 -8.21 14.18
CA ALA A 587 14.03 -8.84 12.86
C ALA A 587 15.17 -8.21 12.05
N ILE A 588 16.20 -8.97 11.69
CA ILE A 588 17.37 -8.44 10.96
C ILE A 588 17.06 -8.14 9.49
N GLY A 589 16.04 -8.80 8.93
CA GLY A 589 15.60 -8.65 7.54
C GLY A 589 15.84 -9.89 6.68
N GLY A 590 15.07 -10.02 5.59
CA GLY A 590 15.12 -11.16 4.66
C GLY A 590 16.18 -11.06 3.55
N ASP A 591 16.82 -9.90 3.40
CA ASP A 591 17.85 -9.68 2.37
C ASP A 591 19.08 -10.56 2.60
N ARG A 592 19.84 -10.83 1.53
CA ARG A 592 21.05 -11.66 1.59
C ARG A 592 22.10 -11.12 2.57
N TYR A 593 22.26 -9.79 2.59
CA TYR A 593 23.21 -9.10 3.46
C TYR A 593 22.47 -8.14 4.41
N PRO A 594 21.98 -8.62 5.57
CA PRO A 594 21.33 -7.73 6.54
C PRO A 594 22.35 -6.75 7.14
N GLY A 595 21.91 -5.54 7.50
CA GLY A 595 22.75 -4.48 8.05
C GLY A 595 23.55 -4.92 9.28
N THR A 596 22.84 -5.53 10.21
CA THR A 596 23.35 -6.28 11.35
C THR A 596 22.96 -7.76 11.27
N THR A 597 23.80 -8.62 11.82
CA THR A 597 23.66 -10.08 11.74
C THR A 597 23.08 -10.68 13.02
N PHE A 598 22.79 -11.98 13.01
CA PHE A 598 22.39 -12.72 14.21
C PHE A 598 23.38 -12.56 15.36
N LEU A 599 24.68 -12.74 15.07
CA LEU A 599 25.73 -12.67 16.09
C LEU A 599 25.82 -11.27 16.71
N ASP A 600 25.67 -10.21 15.91
CA ASP A 600 25.72 -8.83 16.41
C ASP A 600 24.68 -8.60 17.51
N HIS A 601 23.44 -9.07 17.31
CA HIS A 601 22.39 -8.92 18.32
C HIS A 601 22.56 -9.89 19.49
N LEU A 602 22.98 -11.13 19.25
CA LEU A 602 23.23 -12.10 20.33
C LEU A 602 24.35 -11.63 21.28
N LEU A 603 25.41 -10.99 20.77
CA LEU A 603 26.45 -10.41 21.62
C LEU A 603 25.95 -9.22 22.45
N ARG A 604 25.08 -8.37 21.89
CA ARG A 604 24.40 -7.32 22.69
C ARG A 604 23.52 -7.94 23.76
N TYR A 605 22.81 -9.02 23.44
CA TYR A 605 21.93 -9.71 24.37
C TYR A 605 22.70 -10.42 25.49
N GLU A 606 23.86 -10.98 25.17
CA GLU A 606 24.80 -11.52 26.16
C GLU A 606 25.28 -10.42 27.12
N ALA A 607 25.61 -9.24 26.60
CA ALA A 607 26.10 -8.12 27.40
C ALA A 607 25.04 -7.49 28.33
N ASP A 608 23.74 -7.53 27.99
CA ASP A 608 22.69 -6.94 28.84
C ASP A 608 22.32 -7.87 30.01
N PRO A 609 22.57 -7.48 31.27
CA PRO A 609 22.33 -8.36 32.43
C PRO A 609 20.85 -8.69 32.66
N ASN A 610 19.91 -7.96 32.07
CA ASN A 610 18.47 -8.23 32.25
C ASN A 610 17.97 -9.38 31.36
N ILE A 611 18.69 -9.68 30.27
CA ILE A 611 18.38 -10.81 29.40
C ILE A 611 18.95 -12.07 30.03
N LYS A 612 18.09 -13.08 30.21
CA LYS A 612 18.43 -14.34 30.89
C LYS A 612 18.49 -15.54 29.95
N MET A 613 17.84 -15.44 28.79
CA MET A 613 17.88 -16.46 27.74
C MET A 613 17.62 -15.81 26.37
N MET A 614 18.08 -16.46 25.32
CA MET A 614 18.02 -15.96 23.94
C MET A 614 17.34 -16.96 23.02
N VAL A 615 16.61 -16.45 22.02
CA VAL A 615 15.97 -17.25 20.97
C VAL A 615 16.48 -16.78 19.60
N LEU A 616 17.00 -17.71 18.80
CA LEU A 616 17.44 -17.50 17.43
C LEU A 616 16.48 -18.23 16.48
N LEU A 617 15.85 -17.49 15.57
CA LEU A 617 15.11 -18.07 14.45
C LEU A 617 15.88 -17.81 13.15
N GLY A 618 16.68 -18.81 12.77
CA GLY A 618 17.47 -18.85 11.55
C GLY A 618 16.67 -19.30 10.35
N GLU A 619 17.32 -19.38 9.19
CA GLU A 619 16.69 -19.73 7.91
C GLU A 619 17.66 -20.51 7.01
N VAL A 620 17.13 -21.21 6.02
CA VAL A 620 17.92 -21.79 4.93
C VAL A 620 18.66 -20.70 4.15
N GLY A 621 19.86 -20.99 3.66
CA GLY A 621 20.69 -20.06 2.89
C GLY A 621 21.65 -19.24 3.74
N GLY A 622 22.85 -18.99 3.23
CA GLY A 622 23.93 -18.32 3.97
C GLY A 622 24.51 -19.15 5.13
N VAL A 623 25.49 -18.57 5.84
CA VAL A 623 26.30 -19.28 6.86
C VAL A 623 26.40 -18.53 8.20
N GLU A 624 25.56 -17.52 8.43
CA GLU A 624 25.63 -16.64 9.61
C GLU A 624 25.45 -17.41 10.93
N GLU A 625 24.67 -18.48 10.95
CA GLU A 625 24.45 -19.31 12.16
C GLU A 625 25.71 -20.05 12.61
N TYR A 626 26.67 -20.32 11.71
CA TYR A 626 27.94 -20.94 12.10
C TYR A 626 28.84 -20.00 12.90
N ASP A 627 28.73 -18.69 12.70
CA ASP A 627 29.41 -17.70 13.53
C ASP A 627 28.87 -17.72 14.97
N VAL A 628 27.58 -18.05 15.14
CA VAL A 628 26.97 -18.30 16.45
C VAL A 628 27.51 -19.59 17.06
N CYS A 629 27.63 -20.68 16.28
CA CYS A 629 28.28 -21.92 16.73
C CYS A 629 29.71 -21.66 17.22
N LYS A 630 30.48 -20.85 16.47
CA LYS A 630 31.83 -20.45 16.87
C LYS A 630 31.83 -19.65 18.18
N ALA A 631 30.91 -18.69 18.33
CA ALA A 631 30.79 -17.90 19.55
C ALA A 631 30.40 -18.74 20.79
N LEU A 632 29.54 -19.74 20.64
CA LEU A 632 29.20 -20.71 21.69
C LEU A 632 30.42 -21.54 22.09
N LYS A 633 31.14 -22.10 21.11
CA LYS A 633 32.36 -22.89 21.34
C LYS A 633 33.45 -22.08 22.04
N GLU A 634 33.60 -20.81 21.66
CA GLU A 634 34.55 -19.86 22.26
C GLU A 634 34.06 -19.30 23.61
N LYS A 635 32.88 -19.72 24.10
CA LYS A 635 32.23 -19.21 25.33
C LYS A 635 32.04 -17.70 25.36
N LYS A 636 31.90 -17.08 24.18
CA LYS A 636 31.47 -15.68 24.05
C LYS A 636 29.97 -15.51 24.26
N ILE A 637 29.21 -16.58 24.07
CA ILE A 637 27.81 -16.69 24.44
C ILE A 637 27.72 -17.74 25.54
N THR A 638 27.25 -17.35 26.72
CA THR A 638 27.13 -18.23 27.90
C THR A 638 25.71 -18.39 28.40
N LYS A 639 24.81 -17.43 28.07
CA LYS A 639 23.39 -17.56 28.39
C LYS A 639 22.74 -18.66 27.54
N PRO A 640 21.68 -19.33 28.04
CA PRO A 640 20.98 -20.35 27.28
C PRO A 640 20.45 -19.80 25.95
N LEU A 641 20.80 -20.49 24.86
CA LEU A 641 20.36 -20.17 23.51
C LEU A 641 19.44 -21.29 22.98
N ILE A 642 18.22 -20.92 22.63
CA ILE A 642 17.29 -21.77 21.90
C ILE A 642 17.38 -21.36 20.43
N ALA A 643 17.58 -22.32 19.52
CA ALA A 643 17.75 -22.01 18.11
C ALA A 643 16.95 -22.95 17.21
N TRP A 644 16.36 -22.41 16.15
CA TRP A 644 15.73 -23.19 15.09
C TRP A 644 15.93 -22.50 13.74
N CYS A 645 16.43 -23.23 12.75
CA CYS A 645 16.54 -22.78 11.37
C CYS A 645 15.37 -23.38 10.56
N ILE A 646 14.57 -22.51 9.93
CA ILE A 646 13.44 -22.91 9.08
C ILE A 646 13.91 -23.25 7.65
N GLY A 647 13.14 -24.02 6.89
CA GLY A 647 13.46 -24.46 5.53
C GLY A 647 14.02 -25.88 5.47
N THR A 648 13.62 -26.76 6.41
CA THR A 648 13.99 -28.17 6.42
C THR A 648 13.38 -28.94 5.25
N CYS A 649 12.26 -28.46 4.68
CA CYS A 649 11.65 -29.03 3.49
C CYS A 649 12.53 -28.97 2.23
N ALA A 650 13.49 -28.03 2.15
CA ALA A 650 14.31 -27.85 0.95
C ALA A 650 15.04 -29.13 0.52
N SER A 651 15.52 -29.92 1.49
CA SER A 651 16.16 -31.23 1.24
C SER A 651 15.18 -32.35 0.85
N MET A 652 13.87 -32.14 1.02
CA MET A 652 12.82 -33.11 0.73
C MET A 652 12.15 -32.87 -0.63
N LEU A 653 12.49 -31.77 -1.32
CA LEU A 653 11.95 -31.41 -2.63
C LEU A 653 12.92 -31.85 -3.75
N ASN A 654 12.38 -32.22 -4.92
CA ASN A 654 13.14 -32.80 -6.03
C ASN A 654 13.89 -31.77 -6.91
N SER A 655 13.69 -30.48 -6.64
CA SER A 655 14.28 -29.36 -7.38
C SER A 655 14.61 -28.24 -6.42
N GLU A 656 15.62 -27.44 -6.74
CA GLU A 656 15.93 -26.21 -6.00
C GLU A 656 14.72 -25.27 -5.99
N VAL A 657 14.38 -24.77 -4.81
CA VAL A 657 13.30 -23.81 -4.60
C VAL A 657 13.90 -22.56 -3.95
N GLN A 658 13.82 -21.44 -4.66
CA GLN A 658 14.04 -20.13 -4.07
C GLN A 658 12.83 -19.78 -3.21
N PHE A 659 13.02 -19.64 -1.90
CA PHE A 659 11.96 -19.20 -1.01
C PHE A 659 11.77 -17.67 -1.09
N GLY A 660 10.70 -17.16 -0.48
CA GLY A 660 10.25 -15.77 -0.65
C GLY A 660 11.31 -14.72 -0.29
N HIS A 661 12.10 -14.92 0.77
CA HIS A 661 13.18 -14.00 1.11
C HIS A 661 14.36 -14.14 0.14
N ALA A 662 14.97 -13.01 -0.25
CA ALA A 662 16.09 -12.99 -1.19
C ALA A 662 17.28 -13.87 -0.74
N GLY A 663 17.59 -13.88 0.56
CA GLY A 663 18.67 -14.70 1.12
C GLY A 663 18.35 -16.19 1.31
N ALA A 664 17.11 -16.62 1.10
CA ALA A 664 16.65 -17.98 1.41
C ALA A 664 16.91 -18.96 0.26
N SER A 665 18.20 -19.15 -0.04
CA SER A 665 18.71 -20.01 -1.11
C SER A 665 19.95 -20.74 -0.62
N ALA A 666 19.97 -22.07 -0.68
CA ALA A 666 21.14 -22.87 -0.28
C ALA A 666 21.95 -23.27 -1.51
N ASN A 667 23.18 -22.76 -1.63
CA ASN A 667 24.10 -23.11 -2.72
C ASN A 667 25.03 -24.29 -2.35
N SER A 668 25.01 -24.73 -1.09
CA SER A 668 25.85 -25.80 -0.56
C SER A 668 25.15 -26.53 0.59
N GLU A 669 25.60 -27.74 0.93
CA GLU A 669 25.06 -28.52 2.06
C GLU A 669 25.13 -27.74 3.38
N ARG A 670 26.19 -26.95 3.57
CA ARG A 670 26.38 -26.11 4.77
C ARG A 670 25.29 -25.05 4.92
N GLU A 671 24.71 -24.58 3.82
CA GLU A 671 23.65 -23.57 3.84
C GLU A 671 22.26 -24.16 4.12
N THR A 672 22.12 -25.49 4.18
CA THR A 672 20.83 -26.15 4.48
C THR A 672 20.41 -25.94 5.94
N ALA A 673 19.11 -25.74 6.17
CA ALA A 673 18.56 -25.59 7.52
C ALA A 673 18.85 -26.82 8.40
N VAL A 674 18.81 -28.02 7.83
CA VAL A 674 19.11 -29.28 8.54
C VAL A 674 20.55 -29.32 9.04
N ALA A 675 21.54 -28.96 8.20
CA ALA A 675 22.94 -28.92 8.60
C ALA A 675 23.18 -27.87 9.70
N LYS A 676 22.58 -26.69 9.57
CA LYS A 676 22.67 -25.61 10.57
C LYS A 676 22.05 -26.02 11.91
N ASN A 677 20.87 -26.64 11.91
CA ASN A 677 20.21 -27.13 13.12
C ASN A 677 21.07 -28.17 13.84
N ARG A 678 21.69 -29.11 13.10
CA ARG A 678 22.64 -30.07 13.66
C ARG A 678 23.86 -29.37 14.27
N ALA A 679 24.48 -28.44 13.53
CA ALA A 679 25.64 -27.71 14.00
C ALA A 679 25.36 -26.89 15.27
N LEU A 680 24.21 -26.21 15.36
CA LEU A 680 23.80 -25.45 16.53
C LEU A 680 23.59 -26.37 17.74
N LYS A 681 22.96 -27.53 17.55
CA LYS A 681 22.74 -28.54 18.59
C LYS A 681 24.05 -29.11 19.12
N ASP A 682 24.97 -29.47 18.22
CA ASP A 682 26.28 -30.02 18.57
C ASP A 682 27.17 -29.01 19.33
N ASN A 683 26.94 -27.71 19.15
CA ASN A 683 27.63 -26.64 19.87
C ASN A 683 26.86 -26.14 21.12
N GLY A 684 25.86 -26.88 21.59
CA GLY A 684 25.21 -26.65 22.89
C GLY A 684 23.97 -25.76 22.88
N SER A 685 23.44 -25.39 21.71
CA SER A 685 22.13 -24.73 21.63
C SER A 685 21.00 -25.72 21.88
N HIS A 686 19.90 -25.26 22.48
CA HIS A 686 18.67 -26.04 22.58
C HIS A 686 17.91 -25.96 21.25
N VAL A 687 17.93 -27.05 20.47
CA VAL A 687 17.29 -27.12 19.15
C VAL A 687 16.12 -28.10 19.21
N PRO A 688 14.86 -27.66 18.96
CA PRO A 688 13.70 -28.55 18.90
C PRO A 688 13.78 -29.48 17.69
N ASN A 689 12.93 -30.53 17.62
CA ASN A 689 12.91 -31.41 16.44
C ASN A 689 12.13 -30.80 15.27
N THR A 690 11.10 -30.01 15.57
CA THR A 690 10.27 -29.29 14.61
C THR A 690 9.94 -27.89 15.14
N PHE A 691 9.46 -26.99 14.28
CA PHE A 691 9.03 -25.66 14.70
C PHE A 691 7.91 -25.70 15.77
N ASP A 692 7.03 -26.70 15.71
CA ASP A 692 5.88 -26.85 16.63
C ASP A 692 6.31 -27.09 18.08
N GLU A 693 7.49 -27.67 18.28
CA GLU A 693 8.07 -27.92 19.60
C GLU A 693 8.82 -26.72 20.18
N LEU A 694 9.06 -25.66 19.38
CA LEU A 694 9.84 -24.49 19.80
C LEU A 694 9.28 -23.85 21.08
N GLY A 695 7.96 -23.68 21.15
CA GLY A 695 7.30 -23.11 22.33
C GLY A 695 7.46 -23.96 23.60
N ASN A 696 7.56 -25.28 23.46
CA ASN A 696 7.76 -26.21 24.58
C ASN A 696 9.21 -26.14 25.08
N VAL A 697 10.18 -26.14 24.17
CA VAL A 697 11.61 -26.02 24.53
C VAL A 697 11.89 -24.66 25.20
N ILE A 698 11.30 -23.57 24.69
CA ILE A 698 11.39 -22.24 25.33
C ILE A 698 10.84 -22.30 26.76
N ARG A 699 9.67 -22.90 26.97
CA ARG A 699 9.07 -23.03 28.32
C ARG A 699 9.97 -23.84 29.25
N GLN A 700 10.48 -24.97 28.79
CA GLN A 700 11.34 -25.85 29.59
C GLN A 700 12.60 -25.13 30.07
N VAL A 701 13.32 -24.42 29.18
CA VAL A 701 14.51 -23.67 29.57
C VAL A 701 14.16 -22.52 30.52
N TYR A 702 13.04 -21.84 30.29
CA TYR A 702 12.57 -20.78 31.17
C TYR A 702 12.24 -21.28 32.60
N GLU A 703 11.57 -22.42 32.72
CA GLU A 703 11.25 -23.07 34.00
C GLU A 703 12.53 -23.46 34.76
N GLN A 704 13.54 -24.01 34.07
CA GLN A 704 14.85 -24.30 34.67
C GLN A 704 15.53 -23.03 35.23
N LEU A 705 15.43 -21.90 34.53
CA LEU A 705 15.98 -20.62 34.99
C LEU A 705 15.21 -20.02 36.17
N LEU A 706 13.91 -20.29 36.29
CA LEU A 706 13.11 -19.95 37.46
C LEU A 706 13.50 -20.80 38.67
N GLU A 707 13.63 -22.12 38.50
CA GLU A 707 14.07 -23.05 39.54
C GLU A 707 15.47 -22.69 40.06
N ALA A 708 16.38 -22.33 39.14
CA ALA A 708 17.72 -21.83 39.46
C ALA A 708 17.73 -20.41 40.06
N LYS A 709 16.58 -19.74 40.18
CA LYS A 709 16.42 -18.37 40.67
C LYS A 709 17.21 -17.31 39.90
N ILE A 710 17.57 -17.60 38.64
CA ILE A 710 18.22 -16.65 37.72
C ILE A 710 17.19 -15.63 37.22
N ILE A 711 15.94 -16.07 37.04
CA ILE A 711 14.79 -15.22 36.75
C ILE A 711 13.96 -15.06 38.02
N THR A 712 13.59 -13.81 38.32
CA THR A 712 12.62 -13.48 39.38
C THR A 712 11.39 -12.88 38.75
N LEU A 713 10.22 -13.44 39.07
CA LEU A 713 8.95 -12.92 38.59
C LEU A 713 8.68 -11.54 39.20
N LYS A 714 8.27 -10.60 38.35
CA LYS A 714 7.78 -9.29 38.77
C LYS A 714 6.26 -9.32 38.79
N GLU A 715 5.67 -8.48 39.63
CA GLU A 715 4.23 -8.26 39.64
C GLU A 715 3.79 -7.62 38.30
N GLU A 716 2.68 -8.09 37.74
CA GLU A 716 2.12 -7.54 36.51
C GLU A 716 1.37 -6.24 36.84
N VAL A 717 1.80 -5.14 36.24
CA VAL A 717 1.15 -3.84 36.36
C VAL A 717 0.27 -3.61 35.14
N PRO A 718 -1.03 -3.32 35.31
CA PRO A 718 -1.91 -3.01 34.19
C PRO A 718 -1.41 -1.79 33.40
N PRO A 719 -1.38 -1.84 32.06
CA PRO A 719 -0.97 -0.70 31.25
C PRO A 719 -2.02 0.42 31.27
N PRO A 720 -1.63 1.68 31.01
CA PRO A 720 -2.56 2.76 30.71
C PRO A 720 -3.48 2.38 29.56
N THR A 721 -4.78 2.68 29.69
CA THR A 721 -5.77 2.38 28.66
C THR A 721 -5.76 3.44 27.56
N VAL A 722 -5.73 3.00 26.31
CA VAL A 722 -5.90 3.85 25.13
C VAL A 722 -7.34 3.70 24.64
N PRO A 723 -8.07 4.79 24.35
CA PRO A 723 -9.39 4.69 23.76
C PRO A 723 -9.38 3.91 22.45
N MET A 724 -10.45 3.16 22.19
CA MET A 724 -10.61 2.47 20.91
C MET A 724 -10.88 3.50 19.79
N ASP A 725 -10.20 3.32 18.66
CA ASP A 725 -10.42 4.15 17.47
C ASP A 725 -11.89 4.10 17.00
N TYR A 726 -12.41 5.26 16.60
CA TYR A 726 -13.79 5.39 16.13
C TYR A 726 -14.09 4.49 14.92
N ASP A 727 -13.19 4.46 13.93
CA ASP A 727 -13.39 3.64 12.72
C ASP A 727 -13.45 2.15 13.07
N TRP A 728 -12.59 1.70 14.00
CA TRP A 728 -12.58 0.31 14.45
C TRP A 728 -13.83 -0.05 15.25
N ALA A 729 -14.25 0.83 16.16
CA ALA A 729 -15.49 0.65 16.93
C ALA A 729 -16.73 0.58 16.02
N ARG A 730 -16.75 1.38 14.95
CA ARG A 730 -17.81 1.37 13.93
C ARG A 730 -17.78 0.09 13.10
N GLU A 731 -16.61 -0.37 12.67
CA GLU A 731 -16.46 -1.63 11.91
C GLU A 731 -16.92 -2.85 12.71
N LEU A 732 -16.65 -2.88 14.02
CA LEU A 732 -17.12 -3.92 14.93
C LEU A 732 -18.60 -3.79 15.32
N GLY A 733 -19.29 -2.73 14.89
CA GLY A 733 -20.69 -2.47 15.24
C GLY A 733 -20.94 -2.13 16.71
N ILE A 734 -19.90 -1.75 17.46
CA ILE A 734 -19.98 -1.41 18.88
C ILE A 734 -20.64 -0.03 19.08
N ILE A 735 -20.41 0.87 18.12
CA ILE A 735 -20.97 2.22 18.12
C ILE A 735 -21.78 2.47 16.84
N ARG A 736 -22.77 3.36 16.95
CA ARG A 736 -23.50 3.92 15.82
C ARG A 736 -23.36 5.43 15.82
N LYS A 737 -23.09 6.03 14.66
CA LYS A 737 -23.13 7.48 14.46
C LYS A 737 -24.12 7.77 13.33
N PRO A 738 -25.14 8.62 13.54
CA PRO A 738 -26.04 9.00 12.46
C PRO A 738 -25.26 9.71 11.36
N ALA A 739 -25.58 9.39 10.11
CA ALA A 739 -25.01 10.10 8.97
C ALA A 739 -25.46 11.57 9.00
N SER A 740 -24.52 12.50 8.83
CA SER A 740 -24.83 13.94 8.79
C SER A 740 -25.36 14.40 7.43
N PHE A 741 -25.15 13.58 6.40
CA PHE A 741 -25.50 13.90 5.02
C PHE A 741 -26.22 12.71 4.39
N MET A 742 -27.12 13.01 3.45
CA MET A 742 -27.79 12.05 2.59
C MET A 742 -27.59 12.48 1.14
N THR A 743 -27.19 11.54 0.28
CA THR A 743 -27.02 11.73 -1.16
C THR A 743 -27.61 10.53 -1.89
N THR A 744 -28.21 10.77 -3.06
CA THR A 744 -28.94 9.75 -3.84
C THR A 744 -28.57 9.76 -5.33
N ILE A 745 -27.74 10.70 -5.79
CA ILE A 745 -27.49 10.92 -7.22
C ILE A 745 -26.26 10.19 -7.74
N CYS A 746 -25.28 9.93 -6.89
CA CYS A 746 -23.98 9.39 -7.26
C CYS A 746 -23.38 8.60 -6.09
N ASP A 747 -22.74 7.47 -6.40
CA ASP A 747 -21.88 6.74 -5.45
C ASP A 747 -20.55 6.40 -6.12
N GLU A 748 -19.48 6.98 -5.58
CA GLU A 748 -18.09 6.85 -6.03
C GLU A 748 -17.27 5.87 -5.19
N ARG A 749 -17.84 5.30 -4.12
CA ARG A 749 -17.11 4.49 -3.13
C ARG A 749 -16.93 3.04 -3.58
N GLY A 750 -17.74 2.58 -4.54
CA GLY A 750 -17.70 1.22 -5.08
C GLY A 750 -16.49 0.97 -5.98
N ASN A 751 -16.41 -0.25 -6.54
CA ASN A 751 -15.39 -0.59 -7.55
C ASN A 751 -15.54 0.24 -8.83
N GLU A 752 -16.73 0.80 -9.05
CA GLU A 752 -17.07 1.60 -10.21
C GLU A 752 -17.96 2.77 -9.78
N LEU A 753 -17.78 3.93 -10.42
CA LEU A 753 -18.65 5.09 -10.26
C LEU A 753 -20.07 4.75 -10.74
N THR A 754 -21.08 5.10 -9.94
CA THR A 754 -22.49 4.93 -10.31
C THR A 754 -23.24 6.26 -10.32
N TYR A 755 -24.08 6.47 -11.32
CA TYR A 755 -25.03 7.58 -11.42
C TYR A 755 -26.44 7.05 -11.25
N ALA A 756 -27.10 7.46 -10.15
CA ALA A 756 -28.41 6.94 -9.74
C ALA A 756 -28.49 5.39 -9.79
N GLY A 757 -27.42 4.72 -9.35
CA GLY A 757 -27.30 3.26 -9.35
C GLY A 757 -26.90 2.63 -10.69
N ILE A 758 -26.76 3.40 -11.77
CA ILE A 758 -26.27 2.90 -13.06
C ILE A 758 -24.75 3.06 -13.13
N PRO A 759 -23.97 1.98 -13.34
CA PRO A 759 -22.52 2.06 -13.49
C PRO A 759 -22.08 2.92 -14.68
N ILE A 760 -20.98 3.66 -14.54
CA ILE A 760 -20.47 4.56 -15.58
C ILE A 760 -20.15 3.83 -16.90
N THR A 761 -19.72 2.58 -16.84
CA THR A 761 -19.49 1.74 -18.03
C THR A 761 -20.79 1.46 -18.77
N THR A 762 -21.91 1.27 -18.07
CA THR A 762 -23.23 1.12 -18.69
C THR A 762 -23.66 2.43 -19.34
N VAL A 763 -23.46 3.57 -18.67
CA VAL A 763 -23.77 4.91 -19.23
C VAL A 763 -23.05 5.13 -20.57
N ILE A 764 -21.78 4.72 -20.66
CA ILE A 764 -20.97 4.84 -21.89
C ILE A 764 -21.38 3.78 -22.93
N LYS A 765 -21.52 2.51 -22.54
CA LYS A 765 -21.86 1.40 -23.45
C LYS A 765 -23.22 1.57 -24.11
N GLU A 766 -24.17 2.15 -23.40
CA GLU A 766 -25.52 2.41 -23.91
C GLU A 766 -25.65 3.79 -24.56
N GLU A 767 -24.54 4.52 -24.73
CA GLU A 767 -24.49 5.81 -25.42
C GLU A 767 -25.51 6.84 -24.91
N LEU A 768 -25.71 6.89 -23.59
CA LEU A 768 -26.75 7.74 -22.98
C LEU A 768 -26.52 9.24 -23.19
N GLY A 769 -25.30 9.65 -23.53
CA GLY A 769 -24.95 11.04 -23.82
C GLY A 769 -25.03 11.98 -22.61
N ILE A 770 -24.88 13.28 -22.87
CA ILE A 770 -24.99 14.31 -21.82
C ILE A 770 -26.44 14.39 -21.33
N GLY A 771 -27.41 14.27 -22.24
CA GLY A 771 -28.83 14.28 -21.88
C GLY A 771 -29.22 13.13 -20.95
N GLY A 772 -28.71 11.91 -21.19
CA GLY A 772 -28.95 10.76 -20.32
C GLY A 772 -28.17 10.82 -19.01
N THR A 773 -26.96 11.40 -19.01
CA THR A 773 -26.23 11.65 -17.76
C THR A 773 -26.96 12.66 -16.88
N LEU A 774 -27.45 13.76 -17.46
CA LEU A 774 -28.29 14.75 -16.79
C LEU A 774 -29.56 14.09 -16.25
N SER A 775 -30.18 13.22 -17.06
CA SER A 775 -31.35 12.43 -16.66
C SER A 775 -31.12 11.65 -15.35
N LEU A 776 -29.99 10.95 -15.25
CA LEU A 776 -29.66 10.16 -14.07
C LEU A 776 -29.31 11.05 -12.87
N LEU A 777 -28.52 12.10 -13.06
CA LEU A 777 -28.06 12.92 -11.93
C LEU A 777 -29.17 13.82 -11.38
N TRP A 778 -29.95 14.46 -12.24
CA TRP A 778 -30.95 15.45 -11.81
C TRP A 778 -32.27 14.80 -11.44
N PHE A 779 -32.68 13.77 -12.18
CA PHE A 779 -33.98 13.14 -11.99
C PHE A 779 -33.92 11.75 -11.38
N GLN A 780 -32.73 11.12 -11.29
CA GLN A 780 -32.55 9.72 -10.87
C GLN A 780 -33.41 8.74 -11.68
N ARG A 781 -33.68 9.09 -12.95
CA ARG A 781 -34.44 8.27 -13.91
C ARG A 781 -33.62 8.06 -15.18
N ARG A 782 -33.83 6.92 -15.84
CA ARG A 782 -33.37 6.70 -17.22
C ARG A 782 -34.47 7.16 -18.17
N LEU A 783 -34.42 8.42 -18.60
CA LEU A 783 -35.42 8.98 -19.49
C LEU A 783 -35.31 8.42 -20.91
N PRO A 784 -36.40 8.44 -21.69
CA PRO A 784 -36.39 8.01 -23.08
C PRO A 784 -35.40 8.81 -23.95
N THR A 785 -34.89 8.21 -25.02
CA THR A 785 -33.90 8.84 -25.90
C THR A 785 -34.38 10.16 -26.51
N TYR A 786 -35.68 10.33 -26.76
CA TYR A 786 -36.20 11.61 -27.24
C TYR A 786 -36.09 12.72 -26.18
N ALA A 787 -36.27 12.38 -24.90
CA ALA A 787 -36.17 13.31 -23.79
C ALA A 787 -34.72 13.70 -23.52
N THR A 788 -33.80 12.73 -23.55
CA THR A 788 -32.36 13.00 -23.41
C THR A 788 -31.86 13.88 -24.56
N LYS A 789 -32.28 13.59 -25.79
CA LYS A 789 -31.91 14.40 -26.96
C LYS A 789 -32.53 15.80 -26.92
N PHE A 790 -33.76 15.92 -26.43
CA PHE A 790 -34.39 17.21 -26.18
C PHE A 790 -33.57 18.06 -25.20
N PHE A 791 -33.09 17.49 -24.08
CA PHE A 791 -32.24 18.23 -23.15
C PHE A 791 -30.92 18.70 -23.78
N GLU A 792 -30.29 17.86 -24.60
CA GLU A 792 -29.11 18.30 -25.37
C GLU A 792 -29.45 19.48 -26.30
N MET A 793 -30.61 19.45 -26.95
CA MET A 793 -31.08 20.56 -27.77
C MET A 793 -31.30 21.83 -26.95
N VAL A 794 -31.87 21.73 -25.75
CA VAL A 794 -32.01 22.86 -24.83
C VAL A 794 -30.65 23.47 -24.50
N LEU A 795 -29.65 22.65 -24.15
CA LEU A 795 -28.30 23.12 -23.85
C LEU A 795 -27.65 23.82 -25.05
N MET A 796 -27.86 23.31 -26.26
CA MET A 796 -27.33 23.92 -27.49
C MET A 796 -27.96 25.29 -27.77
N VAL A 797 -29.29 25.44 -27.67
CA VAL A 797 -29.96 26.71 -28.00
C VAL A 797 -29.80 27.78 -26.92
N THR A 798 -29.48 27.36 -25.69
CA THR A 798 -29.22 28.27 -24.55
C THR A 798 -27.72 28.54 -24.33
N ALA A 799 -26.83 27.94 -25.12
CA ALA A 799 -25.39 28.00 -24.93
C ALA A 799 -24.84 29.43 -24.85
N ASP A 800 -25.19 30.28 -25.82
CA ASP A 800 -24.80 31.69 -25.83
C ASP A 800 -25.82 32.59 -26.56
N HIS A 801 -25.77 33.90 -26.31
CA HIS A 801 -26.63 34.90 -26.94
C HIS A 801 -25.89 36.26 -27.09
N GLY A 802 -24.56 36.20 -27.20
CA GLY A 802 -23.69 37.34 -27.42
C GLY A 802 -23.30 38.09 -26.14
N PRO A 803 -22.30 39.00 -26.24
CA PRO A 803 -21.62 39.60 -25.09
C PRO A 803 -22.42 40.70 -24.38
N ALA A 804 -23.56 41.11 -24.94
CA ALA A 804 -24.35 42.24 -24.43
C ALA A 804 -25.30 41.87 -23.28
N VAL A 805 -25.55 40.58 -23.07
CA VAL A 805 -26.39 40.13 -21.96
C VAL A 805 -25.63 40.24 -20.64
N SER A 806 -26.34 40.53 -19.54
CA SER A 806 -25.75 40.85 -18.24
C SER A 806 -24.65 39.87 -17.80
N GLY A 807 -24.90 38.56 -17.91
CA GLY A 807 -23.92 37.57 -17.48
C GLY A 807 -22.70 37.44 -18.37
N ALA A 808 -22.86 37.59 -19.70
CA ALA A 808 -21.73 37.58 -20.62
C ALA A 808 -20.85 38.82 -20.41
N HIS A 809 -21.49 39.99 -20.25
CA HIS A 809 -20.81 41.24 -19.95
C HIS A 809 -20.00 41.14 -18.65
N ASN A 810 -20.62 40.68 -17.55
CA ASN A 810 -19.92 40.49 -16.28
C ASN A 810 -18.74 39.51 -16.39
N THR A 811 -18.92 38.40 -17.12
CA THR A 811 -17.84 37.43 -17.37
C THR A 811 -16.67 38.09 -18.10
N ILE A 812 -16.95 38.89 -19.13
CA ILE A 812 -15.95 39.61 -19.92
C ILE A 812 -15.21 40.64 -19.07
N VAL A 813 -15.94 41.46 -18.30
CA VAL A 813 -15.35 42.47 -17.41
C VAL A 813 -14.44 41.82 -16.37
N CYS A 814 -14.88 40.71 -15.76
CA CYS A 814 -14.09 39.97 -14.78
C CYS A 814 -12.84 39.32 -15.40
N ALA A 815 -12.97 38.74 -16.60
CA ALA A 815 -11.83 38.16 -17.34
C ALA A 815 -10.77 39.22 -17.70
N ARG A 816 -11.23 40.40 -18.14
CA ARG A 816 -10.42 41.59 -18.44
C ARG A 816 -9.78 42.20 -17.20
N ALA A 817 -10.37 42.01 -16.02
CA ALA A 817 -9.77 42.36 -14.73
C ALA A 817 -8.66 41.39 -14.27
N GLY A 818 -8.25 40.44 -15.12
CA GLY A 818 -7.15 39.53 -14.83
C GLY A 818 -7.53 38.32 -13.99
N LYS A 819 -8.82 38.10 -13.72
CA LYS A 819 -9.31 36.96 -12.93
C LYS A 819 -9.20 35.64 -13.71
N ASP A 820 -9.28 34.53 -12.98
CA ASP A 820 -9.28 33.16 -13.50
C ASP A 820 -10.65 32.76 -14.09
N LEU A 821 -10.70 31.59 -14.72
CA LEU A 821 -11.88 31.05 -15.40
C LEU A 821 -13.08 30.95 -14.46
N VAL A 822 -12.88 30.40 -13.26
CA VAL A 822 -13.97 30.13 -12.32
C VAL A 822 -14.51 31.45 -11.77
N SER A 823 -13.64 32.36 -11.33
CA SER A 823 -14.05 33.69 -10.87
C SER A 823 -14.82 34.47 -11.93
N SER A 824 -14.38 34.40 -13.19
CA SER A 824 -15.01 35.12 -14.30
C SER A 824 -16.37 34.52 -14.66
N LEU A 825 -16.44 33.19 -14.77
CA LEU A 825 -17.68 32.47 -15.01
C LEU A 825 -18.71 32.75 -13.92
N VAL A 826 -18.33 32.59 -12.64
CA VAL A 826 -19.23 32.81 -11.50
C VAL A 826 -19.73 34.26 -11.46
N SER A 827 -18.88 35.24 -11.77
CA SER A 827 -19.30 36.65 -11.87
C SER A 827 -20.42 36.86 -12.90
N GLY A 828 -20.42 36.09 -14.00
CA GLY A 828 -21.50 36.09 -14.99
C GLY A 828 -22.72 35.30 -14.53
N LEU A 829 -22.52 34.09 -14.00
CA LEU A 829 -23.61 33.22 -13.54
C LEU A 829 -24.43 33.85 -12.42
N LEU A 830 -23.82 34.63 -11.53
CA LEU A 830 -24.52 35.36 -10.45
C LEU A 830 -25.50 36.44 -10.96
N THR A 831 -25.47 36.76 -12.26
CA THR A 831 -26.49 37.63 -12.87
C THR A 831 -27.75 36.86 -13.28
N ILE A 832 -27.69 35.52 -13.35
CA ILE A 832 -28.82 34.68 -13.71
C ILE A 832 -29.79 34.62 -12.53
N GLY A 833 -31.05 34.96 -12.79
CA GLY A 833 -32.12 35.07 -11.81
C GLY A 833 -33.41 35.58 -12.46
N GLU A 834 -34.29 36.24 -11.70
CA GLU A 834 -35.63 36.63 -12.19
C GLU A 834 -35.62 37.45 -13.49
N ARG A 835 -34.71 38.43 -13.61
CA ARG A 835 -34.67 39.34 -14.77
C ARG A 835 -33.85 38.81 -15.95
N PHE A 836 -32.87 37.93 -15.70
CA PHE A 836 -32.00 37.36 -16.73
C PHE A 836 -31.94 35.84 -16.55
N GLY A 837 -32.56 35.09 -17.45
CA GLY A 837 -32.63 33.62 -17.39
C GLY A 837 -33.84 33.04 -16.66
N GLY A 838 -34.55 33.82 -15.84
CA GLY A 838 -35.76 33.37 -15.13
C GLY A 838 -37.03 33.23 -15.98
N ALA A 839 -36.97 33.56 -17.27
CA ALA A 839 -38.14 33.51 -18.16
C ALA A 839 -38.64 32.08 -18.42
N LEU A 840 -37.76 31.08 -18.39
CA LEU A 840 -38.13 29.67 -18.58
C LEU A 840 -39.04 29.20 -17.43
N ASP A 841 -38.61 29.41 -16.20
CA ASP A 841 -39.34 28.99 -15.00
C ASP A 841 -40.68 29.73 -14.86
N GLY A 842 -40.66 31.05 -15.09
CA GLY A 842 -41.87 31.87 -15.08
C GLY A 842 -42.89 31.48 -16.14
N ALA A 843 -42.44 31.13 -17.35
CA ALA A 843 -43.33 30.64 -18.40
C ALA A 843 -43.91 29.26 -18.08
N ALA A 844 -43.10 28.33 -17.58
CA ALA A 844 -43.56 26.99 -17.21
C ALA A 844 -44.64 27.04 -16.14
N ARG A 845 -44.43 27.85 -15.09
CA ARG A 845 -45.41 28.06 -14.02
C ARG A 845 -46.72 28.65 -14.56
N GLN A 846 -46.65 29.77 -15.30
CA GLN A 846 -47.86 30.45 -15.80
C GLN A 846 -48.69 29.56 -16.74
N PHE A 847 -48.05 28.87 -17.69
CA PHE A 847 -48.77 28.00 -18.62
C PHE A 847 -49.30 26.72 -17.96
N SER A 848 -48.52 26.10 -17.07
CA SER A 848 -48.95 24.90 -16.34
C SER A 848 -50.14 25.20 -15.43
N GLU A 849 -50.10 26.29 -14.65
CA GLU A 849 -51.22 26.71 -13.78
C GLU A 849 -52.48 27.05 -14.56
N ALA A 850 -52.35 27.80 -15.66
CA ALA A 850 -53.49 28.16 -16.51
C ALA A 850 -54.15 26.94 -17.16
N TYR A 851 -53.34 25.99 -17.64
CA TYR A 851 -53.83 24.74 -18.20
C TYR A 851 -54.50 23.85 -17.13
N ASN A 852 -53.84 23.68 -15.99
CA ASN A 852 -54.32 22.80 -14.90
C ASN A 852 -55.58 23.33 -14.21
N SER A 853 -55.79 24.64 -14.19
CA SER A 853 -57.01 25.28 -13.68
C SER A 853 -58.21 25.17 -14.64
N GLY A 854 -58.02 24.62 -15.84
CA GLY A 854 -59.07 24.43 -16.84
C GLY A 854 -59.53 25.73 -17.52
N ILE A 855 -58.78 26.83 -17.35
CA ILE A 855 -59.10 28.12 -17.95
C ILE A 855 -58.76 28.07 -19.44
N ILE A 856 -59.67 28.45 -20.33
CA ILE A 856 -59.40 28.44 -21.78
C ILE A 856 -58.39 29.54 -22.19
N PRO A 857 -57.61 29.37 -23.28
CA PRO A 857 -56.55 30.31 -23.69
C PRO A 857 -56.99 31.78 -23.78
N HIS A 858 -58.20 32.04 -24.27
CA HIS A 858 -58.75 33.39 -24.40
C HIS A 858 -59.02 34.05 -23.04
N GLU A 859 -59.49 33.27 -22.05
CA GLU A 859 -59.73 33.76 -20.71
C GLU A 859 -58.40 34.03 -19.98
N PHE A 860 -57.41 33.14 -20.12
CA PHE A 860 -56.06 33.34 -19.57
C PHE A 860 -55.42 34.64 -20.07
N VAL A 861 -55.45 34.90 -21.39
CA VAL A 861 -54.92 36.15 -21.97
C VAL A 861 -55.61 37.38 -21.39
N ASN A 862 -56.93 37.32 -21.16
CA ASN A 862 -57.68 38.44 -20.60
C ASN A 862 -57.43 38.62 -19.10
N GLN A 863 -57.27 37.52 -18.35
CA GLN A 863 -56.91 37.56 -16.93
C GLN A 863 -55.54 38.22 -16.72
N MET A 864 -54.52 37.84 -17.50
CA MET A 864 -53.19 38.45 -17.42
C MET A 864 -53.23 39.94 -17.74
N ARG A 865 -53.98 40.33 -18.78
CA ARG A 865 -54.24 41.73 -19.10
C ARG A 865 -54.92 42.49 -17.95
N LYS A 866 -55.91 41.88 -17.28
CA LYS A 866 -56.63 42.48 -16.16
C LYS A 866 -55.74 42.67 -14.94
N LYS A 867 -54.79 41.74 -14.71
CA LYS A 867 -53.76 41.85 -13.67
C LYS A 867 -52.67 42.88 -13.99
N GLY A 868 -52.59 43.33 -15.25
CA GLY A 868 -51.51 44.22 -15.71
C GLY A 868 -50.17 43.49 -15.91
N GLU A 869 -50.21 42.16 -16.06
CA GLU A 869 -49.04 41.30 -16.21
C GLU A 869 -48.86 40.87 -17.67
N LEU A 870 -47.60 40.81 -18.12
CA LEU A 870 -47.27 40.23 -19.42
C LEU A 870 -47.20 38.69 -19.28
N ILE A 871 -47.54 37.99 -20.36
CA ILE A 871 -47.45 36.53 -20.43
C ILE A 871 -45.98 36.15 -20.64
N MET A 872 -45.40 35.43 -19.70
CA MET A 872 -44.02 34.96 -19.77
C MET A 872 -43.88 33.95 -20.91
N GLY A 873 -42.77 34.01 -21.64
CA GLY A 873 -42.56 33.16 -22.82
C GLY A 873 -43.25 33.64 -24.11
N ILE A 874 -43.98 34.77 -24.07
CA ILE A 874 -44.61 35.39 -25.24
C ILE A 874 -43.94 36.74 -25.55
N GLY A 875 -43.56 36.92 -26.81
CA GLY A 875 -43.02 38.17 -27.34
C GLY A 875 -41.56 38.07 -27.76
N HIS A 876 -41.26 38.76 -28.87
CA HIS A 876 -39.90 38.89 -29.39
C HIS A 876 -39.65 40.33 -29.89
N ARG A 877 -38.40 40.81 -29.78
CA ARG A 877 -37.99 42.16 -30.24
C ARG A 877 -38.05 42.33 -31.77
N VAL A 878 -37.51 41.35 -32.51
CA VAL A 878 -37.38 41.39 -33.98
C VAL A 878 -38.26 40.35 -34.73
N LYS A 879 -38.32 39.11 -34.24
CA LYS A 879 -39.06 38.00 -34.87
C LYS A 879 -40.58 38.19 -34.74
N SER A 880 -41.31 37.62 -35.69
CA SER A 880 -42.77 37.72 -35.81
C SER A 880 -43.36 36.46 -36.44
N ILE A 881 -44.68 36.37 -36.52
CA ILE A 881 -45.36 35.23 -37.15
C ILE A 881 -44.93 35.00 -38.62
N ASN A 882 -44.56 36.09 -39.33
CA ASN A 882 -44.09 36.04 -40.72
C ASN A 882 -42.56 35.87 -40.83
N ASN A 883 -41.81 36.03 -39.73
CA ASN A 883 -40.37 35.87 -39.63
C ASN A 883 -40.05 35.09 -38.34
N PRO A 884 -40.22 33.75 -38.36
CA PRO A 884 -40.18 32.94 -37.16
C PRO A 884 -38.77 32.89 -36.54
N ASP A 885 -38.71 32.67 -35.22
CA ASP A 885 -37.47 32.28 -34.56
C ASP A 885 -37.15 30.82 -34.93
N MET A 886 -36.00 30.61 -35.59
CA MET A 886 -35.59 29.30 -36.06
C MET A 886 -35.33 28.31 -34.91
N ARG A 887 -34.90 28.79 -33.73
CA ARG A 887 -34.72 27.94 -32.55
C ARG A 887 -36.07 27.36 -32.10
N VAL A 888 -37.07 28.24 -32.01
CA VAL A 888 -38.45 27.85 -31.65
C VAL A 888 -39.02 26.89 -32.69
N LYS A 889 -38.85 27.19 -33.98
CA LYS A 889 -39.34 26.31 -35.05
C LYS A 889 -38.74 24.90 -34.97
N LEU A 890 -37.42 24.78 -34.91
CA LEU A 890 -36.74 23.47 -34.88
C LEU A 890 -37.07 22.67 -33.62
N MET A 891 -37.16 23.34 -32.45
CA MET A 891 -37.58 22.68 -31.22
C MET A 891 -39.03 22.21 -31.30
N LYS A 892 -39.93 23.05 -31.81
CA LYS A 892 -41.35 22.71 -31.98
C LYS A 892 -41.53 21.49 -32.87
N ASP A 893 -40.84 21.47 -34.02
CA ASP A 893 -40.91 20.37 -34.98
C ASP A 893 -40.41 19.06 -34.33
N TYR A 894 -39.32 19.12 -33.57
CA TYR A 894 -38.80 17.97 -32.82
C TYR A 894 -39.79 17.47 -31.76
N ILE A 895 -40.33 18.36 -30.93
CA ILE A 895 -41.28 18.02 -29.87
C ILE A 895 -42.53 17.37 -30.47
N LYS A 896 -43.12 17.98 -31.50
CA LYS A 896 -44.33 17.46 -32.15
C LYS A 896 -44.12 16.12 -32.86
N GLN A 897 -42.90 15.83 -33.31
CA GLN A 897 -42.58 14.57 -33.95
C GLN A 897 -42.33 13.44 -32.94
N THR A 898 -41.82 13.76 -31.75
CA THR A 898 -41.23 12.75 -30.85
C THR A 898 -41.95 12.57 -29.51
N PHE A 899 -42.61 13.61 -28.99
CA PHE A 899 -43.25 13.52 -27.69
C PHE A 899 -44.58 12.78 -27.79
N PRO A 900 -44.92 11.92 -26.80
CA PRO A 900 -46.15 11.14 -26.83
C PRO A 900 -47.41 12.02 -26.68
N ALA A 901 -47.33 13.08 -25.88
CA ALA A 901 -48.39 14.07 -25.71
C ALA A 901 -47.80 15.45 -25.39
N THR A 902 -48.45 16.51 -25.88
CA THR A 902 -47.98 17.89 -25.73
C THR A 902 -49.09 18.88 -25.33
N PRO A 903 -49.95 18.55 -24.34
CA PRO A 903 -51.14 19.35 -24.04
C PRO A 903 -50.85 20.80 -23.62
N VAL A 904 -49.75 21.04 -22.90
CA VAL A 904 -49.38 22.39 -22.44
C VAL A 904 -48.78 23.20 -23.59
N LEU A 905 -47.98 22.58 -24.46
CA LEU A 905 -47.53 23.21 -25.70
C LEU A 905 -48.71 23.56 -26.62
N ASP A 906 -49.70 22.67 -26.77
CA ASP A 906 -50.90 22.93 -27.57
C ASP A 906 -51.70 24.13 -27.02
N TYR A 907 -51.87 24.18 -25.70
CA TYR A 907 -52.45 25.32 -25.01
C TYR A 907 -51.67 26.62 -25.28
N ALA A 908 -50.34 26.58 -25.18
CA ALA A 908 -49.48 27.73 -25.42
C ALA A 908 -49.51 28.22 -26.88
N LEU A 909 -49.65 27.32 -27.85
CA LEU A 909 -49.81 27.66 -29.27
C LEU A 909 -51.17 28.31 -29.55
N GLU A 910 -52.23 27.92 -28.86
CA GLU A 910 -53.52 28.64 -28.93
C GLU A 910 -53.44 30.04 -28.30
N VAL A 911 -52.72 30.17 -27.17
CA VAL A 911 -52.40 31.49 -26.59
C VAL A 911 -51.62 32.35 -27.59
N GLU A 912 -50.62 31.78 -28.27
CA GLU A 912 -49.85 32.46 -29.32
C GLU A 912 -50.74 32.98 -30.46
N LYS A 913 -51.70 32.18 -30.95
CA LYS A 913 -52.66 32.62 -31.99
C LYS A 913 -53.43 33.87 -31.55
N ILE A 914 -53.87 33.90 -30.29
CA ILE A 914 -54.60 35.03 -29.72
C ILE A 914 -53.68 36.25 -29.59
N THR A 915 -52.45 36.09 -29.10
CA THR A 915 -51.54 37.22 -28.89
C THR A 915 -50.99 37.78 -30.20
N THR A 916 -50.69 36.92 -31.18
CA THR A 916 -50.21 37.34 -32.52
C THR A 916 -51.27 38.06 -33.33
N SER A 917 -52.56 37.76 -33.11
CA SER A 917 -53.67 38.54 -33.67
C SER A 917 -53.71 40.00 -33.18
N LYS A 918 -53.15 40.27 -31.98
CA LYS A 918 -53.03 41.63 -31.42
C LYS A 918 -51.80 42.35 -31.95
N LYS A 919 -50.64 41.69 -31.94
CA LYS A 919 -49.39 42.19 -32.52
C LYS A 919 -48.58 41.04 -33.11
N PRO A 920 -48.11 41.14 -34.37
CA PRO A 920 -47.42 40.03 -35.05
C PRO A 920 -46.14 39.52 -34.36
N ASN A 921 -45.52 40.32 -33.49
CA ASN A 921 -44.30 39.96 -32.76
C ASN A 921 -44.54 39.31 -31.39
N LEU A 922 -45.80 39.14 -30.97
CA LEU A 922 -46.18 38.43 -29.74
C LEU A 922 -46.26 36.91 -29.98
N ILE A 923 -45.17 36.37 -30.51
CA ILE A 923 -44.96 34.93 -30.77
C ILE A 923 -44.46 34.20 -29.52
N LEU A 924 -44.60 32.88 -29.47
CA LEU A 924 -43.95 32.05 -28.46
C LEU A 924 -42.42 32.10 -28.67
N ASN A 925 -41.68 32.49 -27.64
CA ASN A 925 -40.23 32.63 -27.71
C ASN A 925 -39.50 31.33 -27.28
N VAL A 926 -38.17 31.34 -27.37
CA VAL A 926 -37.36 30.14 -27.05
C VAL A 926 -37.49 29.72 -25.59
N ASP A 927 -37.59 30.67 -24.67
CA ASP A 927 -37.78 30.39 -23.24
C ASP A 927 -39.15 29.74 -22.99
N GLY A 928 -40.19 30.25 -23.65
CA GLY A 928 -41.55 29.75 -23.54
C GLY A 928 -41.73 28.35 -24.14
N ILE A 929 -41.13 28.05 -25.30
CA ILE A 929 -41.24 26.71 -25.88
C ILE A 929 -40.46 25.66 -25.07
N VAL A 930 -39.27 26.00 -24.56
CA VAL A 930 -38.49 25.10 -23.67
C VAL A 930 -39.32 24.82 -22.41
N ALA A 931 -39.88 25.87 -21.82
CA ALA A 931 -40.66 25.78 -20.59
C ALA A 931 -41.85 24.83 -20.70
N VAL A 932 -42.75 25.05 -21.67
CA VAL A 932 -43.94 24.20 -21.84
C VAL A 932 -43.58 22.77 -22.28
N ALA A 933 -42.50 22.60 -23.04
CA ALA A 933 -42.03 21.29 -23.45
C ALA A 933 -41.44 20.49 -22.28
N VAL A 934 -40.69 21.12 -21.35
CA VAL A 934 -40.25 20.43 -20.13
C VAL A 934 -41.44 20.02 -19.27
N VAL A 935 -42.45 20.88 -19.14
CA VAL A 935 -43.70 20.54 -18.43
C VAL A 935 -44.37 19.32 -19.07
N ASP A 936 -44.53 19.33 -20.40
CA ASP A 936 -45.10 18.20 -21.14
C ASP A 936 -44.25 16.92 -21.01
N LEU A 937 -42.92 17.04 -21.03
CA LEU A 937 -42.00 15.91 -20.85
C LEU A 937 -42.17 15.30 -19.46
N LEU A 938 -42.13 16.12 -18.41
CA LEU A 938 -42.25 15.63 -17.03
C LEU A 938 -43.61 14.95 -16.81
N HIS A 939 -44.70 15.53 -17.31
CA HIS A 939 -46.04 14.95 -17.12
C HIS A 939 -46.35 13.75 -18.01
N ASN A 940 -45.81 13.69 -19.25
CA ASN A 940 -46.26 12.73 -20.26
C ASN A 940 -45.20 11.72 -20.69
N SER A 941 -43.96 11.79 -20.17
CA SER A 941 -42.92 10.81 -20.50
C SER A 941 -43.18 9.41 -19.93
N GLY A 942 -44.05 9.29 -18.93
CA GLY A 942 -44.31 8.06 -18.19
C GLY A 942 -43.24 7.74 -17.13
N CYS A 943 -42.28 8.65 -16.91
CA CYS A 943 -41.18 8.45 -15.96
C CYS A 943 -41.38 9.14 -14.61
N PHE A 944 -42.40 9.99 -14.47
CA PHE A 944 -42.69 10.77 -13.27
C PHE A 944 -44.17 10.67 -12.90
N THR A 945 -44.46 10.69 -11.60
CA THR A 945 -45.82 11.00 -11.13
C THR A 945 -46.10 12.50 -11.31
N ARG A 946 -47.36 12.89 -11.14
CA ARG A 946 -47.75 14.29 -11.26
C ARG A 946 -47.13 15.15 -10.16
N GLU A 947 -46.98 14.57 -8.97
CA GLU A 947 -46.35 15.17 -7.80
C GLU A 947 -44.85 15.34 -8.03
N GLU A 948 -44.14 14.30 -8.48
CA GLU A 948 -42.70 14.38 -8.82
C GLU A 948 -42.44 15.43 -9.90
N ALA A 949 -43.26 15.44 -10.97
CA ALA A 949 -43.15 16.39 -12.06
C ALA A 949 -43.31 17.84 -11.56
N GLN A 950 -44.30 18.09 -10.69
CA GLN A 950 -44.51 19.40 -10.10
C GLN A 950 -43.36 19.81 -9.17
N GLU A 951 -42.86 18.88 -8.34
CA GLU A 951 -41.72 19.13 -7.47
C GLU A 951 -40.48 19.56 -8.26
N TYR A 952 -40.14 18.88 -9.36
CA TYR A 952 -39.00 19.26 -10.21
C TYR A 952 -39.13 20.65 -10.83
N LEU A 953 -40.36 21.07 -11.17
CA LEU A 953 -40.63 22.42 -11.65
C LEU A 953 -40.46 23.43 -10.51
N ASP A 954 -40.99 23.16 -9.33
CA ASP A 954 -40.97 24.06 -8.18
C ASP A 954 -39.55 24.29 -7.64
N ILE A 955 -38.70 23.25 -7.63
CA ILE A 955 -37.29 23.38 -7.21
C ILE A 955 -36.40 24.03 -8.31
N GLY A 956 -36.95 24.35 -9.47
CA GLY A 956 -36.30 25.19 -10.49
C GLY A 956 -35.40 24.44 -11.47
N VAL A 957 -35.77 23.22 -11.90
CA VAL A 957 -34.96 22.45 -12.88
C VAL A 957 -34.71 23.18 -14.20
N LEU A 958 -35.66 24.04 -14.61
CA LEU A 958 -35.56 24.89 -15.80
C LEU A 958 -34.47 25.95 -15.66
N ASN A 959 -34.32 26.53 -14.47
CA ASN A 959 -33.21 27.44 -14.17
C ASN A 959 -31.87 26.69 -14.27
N GLY A 960 -31.83 25.45 -13.77
CA GLY A 960 -30.67 24.56 -13.92
C GLY A 960 -30.27 24.36 -15.38
N LEU A 961 -31.22 24.04 -16.27
CA LEU A 961 -30.97 23.88 -17.70
C LEU A 961 -30.40 25.14 -18.35
N PHE A 962 -30.96 26.31 -18.01
CA PHE A 962 -30.47 27.59 -18.54
C PHE A 962 -29.06 27.90 -18.03
N VAL A 963 -28.80 27.72 -16.73
CA VAL A 963 -27.47 27.93 -16.12
C VAL A 963 -26.43 27.01 -16.75
N LEU A 964 -26.74 25.72 -16.89
CA LEU A 964 -25.83 24.74 -17.47
C LEU A 964 -25.54 25.04 -18.94
N GLY A 965 -26.56 25.36 -19.74
CA GLY A 965 -26.37 25.77 -21.13
C GLY A 965 -25.52 27.04 -21.22
N ARG A 966 -25.91 28.10 -20.52
CA ARG A 966 -25.25 29.42 -20.57
C ARG A 966 -23.79 29.40 -20.12
N THR A 967 -23.45 28.47 -19.24
CA THR A 967 -22.06 28.24 -18.79
C THR A 967 -21.13 27.99 -19.97
N ILE A 968 -21.58 27.32 -21.02
CA ILE A 968 -20.81 27.05 -22.23
C ILE A 968 -20.37 28.37 -22.90
N GLY A 969 -21.31 29.29 -23.12
CA GLY A 969 -21.04 30.60 -23.70
C GLY A 969 -20.15 31.49 -22.83
N PHE A 970 -20.37 31.49 -21.52
CA PHE A 970 -19.57 32.30 -20.60
C PHE A 970 -18.12 31.83 -20.53
N ILE A 971 -17.87 30.52 -20.50
CA ILE A 971 -16.51 29.98 -20.64
C ILE A 971 -15.91 30.40 -21.99
N GLY A 972 -16.69 30.33 -23.08
CA GLY A 972 -16.29 30.81 -24.39
C GLY A 972 -15.84 32.27 -24.38
N HIS A 973 -16.60 33.16 -23.74
CA HIS A 973 -16.24 34.56 -23.58
C HIS A 973 -14.98 34.76 -22.73
N TYR A 974 -14.81 34.05 -21.61
CA TYR A 974 -13.58 34.12 -20.82
C TYR A 974 -12.35 33.75 -21.67
N LEU A 975 -12.40 32.61 -22.36
CA LEU A 975 -11.30 32.14 -23.21
C LEU A 975 -11.02 33.11 -24.36
N ASP A 976 -12.08 33.68 -24.96
CA ASP A 976 -11.95 34.68 -26.00
C ASP A 976 -11.25 35.94 -25.50
N GLN A 977 -11.64 36.48 -24.34
CA GLN A 977 -10.98 37.67 -23.79
C GLN A 977 -9.51 37.44 -23.42
N LYS A 978 -9.17 36.25 -22.89
CA LYS A 978 -7.77 35.86 -22.63
C LYS A 978 -6.98 35.74 -23.93
N ARG A 979 -7.55 35.10 -24.96
CA ARG A 979 -6.95 34.96 -26.30
C ARG A 979 -6.72 36.32 -26.96
N LEU A 980 -7.70 37.23 -26.86
CA LEU A 980 -7.65 38.60 -27.37
C LEU A 980 -6.73 39.53 -26.56
N LYS A 981 -6.17 39.06 -25.44
CA LYS A 981 -5.28 39.84 -24.54
C LYS A 981 -5.89 41.18 -24.15
N GLN A 982 -7.20 41.22 -23.91
CA GLN A 982 -7.91 42.45 -23.58
C GLN A 982 -7.50 42.97 -22.20
N GLY A 983 -7.13 44.25 -22.12
CA GLY A 983 -6.75 44.91 -20.86
C GLY A 983 -7.96 45.26 -19.97
N LEU A 984 -7.67 45.78 -18.77
CA LEU A 984 -8.69 46.14 -17.77
C LEU A 984 -9.80 47.02 -18.38
N TYR A 985 -11.05 46.71 -18.05
CA TYR A 985 -12.20 47.52 -18.42
C TYR A 985 -12.50 48.55 -17.32
N ARG A 986 -12.68 49.81 -17.72
CA ARG A 986 -13.21 50.89 -16.87
C ARG A 986 -14.39 51.51 -17.60
N HIS A 987 -15.53 51.62 -16.93
CA HIS A 987 -16.73 52.18 -17.55
C HIS A 987 -16.53 53.69 -17.83
N PRO A 988 -16.90 54.19 -19.02
CA PRO A 988 -16.83 55.61 -19.35
C PRO A 988 -17.68 56.48 -18.41
N TRP A 989 -17.22 57.70 -18.14
CA TRP A 989 -17.93 58.62 -17.22
C TRP A 989 -19.16 59.29 -17.84
N ASP A 990 -19.19 59.43 -19.17
CA ASP A 990 -20.30 59.99 -19.93
C ASP A 990 -21.54 59.07 -19.95
N ASP A 991 -21.38 57.79 -19.64
CA ASP A 991 -22.47 56.81 -19.50
C ASP A 991 -23.00 56.72 -18.03
N ILE A 992 -22.47 57.53 -17.10
CA ILE A 992 -22.87 57.56 -15.69
C ILE A 992 -23.46 58.92 -15.32
N SER A 993 -24.73 58.93 -14.90
CA SER A 993 -25.35 60.13 -14.33
C SER A 993 -25.00 60.29 -12.85
N TYR A 994 -24.09 61.22 -12.53
CA TYR A 994 -23.68 61.54 -11.17
C TYR A 994 -24.63 62.54 -10.51
N ILE A 995 -25.75 62.05 -9.97
CA ILE A 995 -26.69 62.86 -9.17
C ILE A 995 -26.27 62.80 -7.70
N MET A 996 -25.27 63.59 -7.34
CA MET A 996 -24.77 63.66 -5.96
C MET A 996 -25.69 64.56 -5.11
N PRO A 997 -26.02 64.17 -3.86
CA PRO A 997 -26.74 65.07 -2.96
C PRO A 997 -25.91 66.33 -2.71
N GLU A 998 -26.55 67.50 -2.76
CA GLU A 998 -25.91 68.75 -2.37
C GLU A 998 -25.45 68.64 -0.90
N GLN A 999 -24.19 68.99 -0.63
CA GLN A 999 -23.74 69.11 0.75
C GLN A 999 -24.57 70.20 1.42
N ASN A 1000 -25.27 69.88 2.52
CA ASN A 1000 -25.88 70.88 3.40
C ASN A 1000 -24.79 71.86 3.88
N SER A 1001 -24.62 72.96 3.17
CA SER A 1001 -23.80 74.09 3.57
C SER A 1001 -24.55 74.91 4.61
N ASN A 1002 -24.58 74.41 5.85
CA ASN A 1002 -24.76 75.22 7.06
C ASN A 1002 -23.48 75.10 7.89
N ASN A 1003 -22.55 76.05 7.68
CA ASN A 1003 -21.76 76.73 8.71
C ASN A 1003 -20.73 77.66 8.03
N ASN A 1004 -21.15 78.90 7.84
CA ASN A 1004 -20.34 80.07 8.18
C ASN A 1004 -20.24 80.17 9.71
#